data_AF-A0A354A062-F1
#
_entry.id   AF-A0A354A062-F1
#
_cell.length_a   1.000
_cell.length_b   1.000
_cell.length_c   1.000
_cell.angle_alpha   90.00
_cell.angle_beta   90.00
_cell.angle_gamma   90.00
#
_symmetry.space_group_name_H-M   'P 1'
#
loop_
_entity.id
_entity.type
_entity.pdbx_description
1 polymer ?
#
loop_
_entity_poly.entity_id
_entity_poly.type
_entity_poly.pdbx_seq_one_letter_code
_entity_poly.pdbx_strand_id
1 'polypeptide(L)'
;MNIANCKLSIFILCIISFLSRYGVSHAEQAQAPRNPDSAKECAICHYNWIDTFYVDGRGSDLVAYQAEKVAAKPEICFSCHDGSVVDSRARVYNDLRHKINKPPPAYMNIPKIFPLDKDGNMQCSTCHTAHGVASEMGIEKTIFIRASNRNSAMCRMCHADKDGGLKFGNHPVGPSEMKIPRQLVDNGAVVGEGKNNIICETCHTVHGSQNENFLIESSRNSRLCLECHADKNIFTPEGKRNHFHVINAVPGKVKIPADLIKKGAKVGPNGEIICQSCHKIHNNNIESNLLLIKKDEKSSLCLTCHTDKQYLVDTKHNLLNSAPEERNLEGKTVQEGGICSPCHMPHKEARKPGEGLDFTSQLCLSWHQKGNIAEKTIPADYRHPVDVNPFEIDNPDVLLTTIGVKKEDLKLPLFNKYGAQDINGTVTCATCHDPHRWRSDSTEGEIREEVKGDNTTSFLRKPSPSLCSECHSTKFSIANSKHDIQKVAPEEKNYLGQTISESGLCGVCHIIHGGQENYLWARKITTKSGLTVMDLCISCHNDNGMASKKVIKDYSHPVNISPSEKHLSTTLPLFDKNGKVAKDGVMACQTCHDPHRWDPLKIIKEEHFKEEGNSQNSFLRQENSPSPKLCENCHRDQAYVDKTDHDMLVTAPSEKNIIGQTPAESGTCGVCHLVHNGKIKVKLWAQGFGEGPSIMDMMCNACHSENGVGKSKIPQIVTHPDNMLITNAGRDIKGSPNYFPLFDKGTGSLASVGNISCPSCHAVHQWDPRFNVKGKGINIEGTSNNSFLRHQTYDLLCVDCHGLDALFRFKYYHDPEERVEKAKGPFIPGITR
;
A
#
# COMPACT_ATOMS: atom_id res chain seq x y z
N MET A 1 -15.61 -78.96 14.15
CA MET A 1 -16.67 -79.73 13.46
C MET A 1 -16.14 -80.17 12.09
N ASN A 2 -15.94 -81.49 11.96
CA ASN A 2 -15.85 -82.40 10.80
C ASN A 2 -15.52 -81.92 9.36
N ILE A 3 -14.30 -82.28 8.92
CA ILE A 3 -13.92 -83.29 7.89
C ILE A 3 -14.75 -83.44 6.58
N ALA A 4 -14.09 -83.06 5.47
CA ALA A 4 -13.75 -83.80 4.23
C ALA A 4 -14.76 -84.68 3.42
N ASN A 5 -14.46 -84.67 2.10
CA ASN A 5 -14.81 -85.60 1.01
C ASN A 5 -16.19 -85.44 0.33
N CYS A 6 -16.20 -85.06 -0.96
CA CYS A 6 -16.19 -86.05 -2.04
C CYS A 6 -15.94 -85.41 -3.42
N LYS A 7 -15.06 -86.05 -4.20
CA LYS A 7 -14.82 -85.84 -5.63
C LYS A 7 -16.04 -86.30 -6.45
N LEU A 8 -15.97 -86.00 -7.75
CA LEU A 8 -16.54 -86.78 -8.86
C LEU A 8 -17.93 -86.34 -9.35
N SER A 9 -17.95 -85.33 -10.23
CA SER A 9 -18.85 -85.32 -11.40
C SER A 9 -18.48 -84.18 -12.35
N ILE A 10 -18.35 -84.54 -13.64
CA ILE A 10 -18.28 -83.65 -14.81
C ILE A 10 -16.87 -83.10 -15.14
N PHE A 11 -15.92 -84.03 -15.30
CA PHE A 11 -14.74 -83.88 -16.17
C PHE A 11 -14.77 -84.95 -17.28
N ILE A 12 -15.96 -85.28 -17.81
CA ILE A 12 -16.15 -86.18 -18.96
C ILE A 12 -17.34 -85.64 -19.77
N LEU A 13 -17.10 -84.58 -20.54
CA LEU A 13 -17.96 -84.13 -21.66
C LEU A 13 -17.18 -83.20 -22.62
N CYS A 14 -15.85 -83.37 -22.66
CA CYS A 14 -14.95 -82.62 -23.55
C CYS A 14 -14.21 -83.48 -24.59
N ILE A 15 -14.38 -84.80 -24.62
CA ILE A 15 -13.63 -85.66 -25.55
C ILE A 15 -14.50 -86.85 -25.93
N ILE A 16 -15.36 -86.68 -26.94
CA ILE A 16 -15.86 -87.67 -27.94
C ILE A 16 -16.95 -86.94 -28.77
N SER A 17 -16.52 -85.91 -29.49
CA SER A 17 -17.22 -85.39 -30.69
C SER A 17 -16.21 -84.90 -31.73
N PHE A 18 -14.94 -85.27 -31.55
CA PHE A 18 -13.90 -85.25 -32.57
C PHE A 18 -14.00 -86.58 -33.34
N LEU A 19 -14.03 -86.50 -34.67
CA LEU A 19 -14.14 -87.59 -35.65
C LEU A 19 -15.55 -87.86 -36.20
N SER A 20 -16.20 -86.82 -36.74
CA SER A 20 -17.00 -86.92 -37.97
C SER A 20 -17.40 -85.52 -38.44
N ARG A 21 -16.53 -84.90 -39.25
CA ARG A 21 -16.84 -83.92 -40.31
C ARG A 21 -15.54 -83.40 -40.93
N TYR A 22 -14.93 -84.25 -41.77
CA TYR A 22 -14.22 -83.74 -42.93
C TYR A 22 -15.28 -83.18 -43.88
N GLY A 23 -15.42 -81.86 -43.88
CA GLY A 23 -16.29 -81.12 -44.79
C GLY A 23 -15.50 -79.93 -45.31
N VAL A 24 -14.99 -80.08 -46.54
CA VAL A 24 -14.39 -79.03 -47.35
C VAL A 24 -15.42 -77.91 -47.51
N SER A 25 -15.31 -76.83 -46.74
CA SER A 25 -16.08 -75.62 -46.98
C SER A 25 -15.32 -74.76 -47.98
N HIS A 26 -15.89 -74.68 -49.18
CA HIS A 26 -15.51 -73.71 -50.18
C HIS A 26 -15.63 -72.31 -49.56
N ALA A 27 -14.68 -71.44 -49.90
CA ALA A 27 -14.81 -70.01 -49.67
C ALA A 27 -16.06 -69.51 -50.41
N GLU A 28 -17.18 -69.36 -49.70
CA GLU A 28 -18.24 -68.46 -50.13
C GLU A 28 -17.70 -67.04 -49.96
N GLN A 29 -17.35 -66.43 -51.10
CA GLN A 29 -17.25 -64.99 -51.21
C GLN A 29 -18.53 -64.40 -50.62
N ALA A 30 -18.41 -63.77 -49.45
CA ALA A 30 -19.44 -62.90 -48.93
C ALA A 30 -19.68 -61.81 -49.98
N GLN A 31 -20.73 -62.01 -50.76
CA GLN A 31 -21.18 -61.09 -51.79
C GLN A 31 -21.47 -59.75 -51.10
N ALA A 32 -20.86 -58.69 -51.61
CA ALA A 32 -21.12 -57.33 -51.15
C ALA A 32 -22.64 -57.10 -51.09
N PRO A 33 -23.15 -56.46 -50.01
CA PRO A 33 -24.58 -56.20 -49.91
C PRO A 33 -25.02 -55.43 -51.15
N ARG A 34 -26.07 -55.93 -51.82
CA ARG A 34 -26.73 -55.20 -52.91
C ARG A 34 -27.10 -53.82 -52.38
N ASN A 35 -26.57 -52.78 -53.03
CA ASN A 35 -26.83 -51.38 -52.73
C ASN A 35 -28.34 -51.18 -52.42
N PRO A 36 -28.70 -50.63 -51.25
CA PRO A 36 -30.05 -50.14 -51.02
C PRO A 36 -30.37 -49.00 -52.00
N ASP A 37 -31.63 -48.58 -52.06
CA ASP A 37 -32.23 -47.49 -52.88
C ASP A 37 -31.53 -46.10 -52.80
N SER A 38 -30.38 -45.99 -52.11
CA SER A 38 -29.59 -44.76 -51.93
C SER A 38 -28.95 -44.24 -53.22
N ALA A 39 -28.82 -45.06 -54.26
CA ALA A 39 -28.27 -44.62 -55.54
C ALA A 39 -29.11 -43.49 -56.17
N LYS A 40 -30.43 -43.49 -56.01
CA LYS A 40 -31.31 -42.44 -56.57
C LYS A 40 -31.12 -41.09 -55.89
N GLU A 41 -30.97 -41.05 -54.57
CA GLU A 41 -30.78 -39.79 -53.84
C GLU A 41 -29.35 -39.25 -53.99
N CYS A 42 -28.34 -40.12 -54.03
CA CYS A 42 -26.96 -39.72 -54.30
C CYS A 42 -26.75 -39.24 -55.74
N ALA A 43 -27.50 -39.80 -56.70
CA ALA A 43 -27.44 -39.45 -58.12
C ALA A 43 -27.90 -38.01 -58.42
N ILE A 44 -28.60 -37.35 -57.49
CA ILE A 44 -28.99 -35.93 -57.60
C ILE A 44 -27.76 -35.03 -57.75
N CYS A 45 -26.67 -35.35 -57.04
CA CYS A 45 -25.42 -34.58 -57.09
C CYS A 45 -24.26 -35.38 -57.73
N HIS A 46 -24.33 -36.71 -57.75
CA HIS A 46 -23.39 -37.58 -58.44
C HIS A 46 -24.01 -38.14 -59.74
N TYR A 47 -24.23 -37.28 -60.72
CA TYR A 47 -24.90 -37.65 -61.97
C TYR A 47 -24.20 -38.79 -62.74
N ASN A 48 -22.91 -39.03 -62.53
CA ASN A 48 -22.19 -40.19 -63.08
C ASN A 48 -22.64 -41.54 -62.47
N TRP A 49 -23.49 -41.52 -61.45
CA TRP A 49 -24.12 -42.69 -60.83
C TRP A 49 -25.56 -42.91 -61.33
N ILE A 50 -26.06 -42.05 -62.22
CA ILE A 50 -27.30 -42.30 -62.97
C ILE A 50 -27.01 -43.40 -64.00
N ASP A 51 -27.94 -44.33 -64.17
CA ASP A 51 -27.78 -45.52 -65.03
C ASP A 51 -27.26 -45.19 -66.44
N THR A 52 -27.72 -44.10 -67.06
CA THR A 52 -27.27 -43.67 -68.40
C THR A 52 -25.77 -43.36 -68.49
N PHE A 53 -25.14 -42.88 -67.41
CA PHE A 53 -23.70 -42.65 -67.38
C PHE A 53 -22.96 -43.89 -66.86
N TYR A 54 -23.50 -44.54 -65.82
CA TYR A 54 -22.82 -45.64 -65.13
C TYR A 54 -22.87 -46.97 -65.89
N VAL A 55 -24.00 -47.30 -66.51
CA VAL A 55 -24.25 -48.56 -67.23
C VAL A 55 -23.88 -48.43 -68.70
N ASP A 56 -24.26 -47.33 -69.37
CA ASP A 56 -24.00 -47.16 -70.81
C ASP A 56 -22.62 -46.55 -71.12
N GLY A 57 -21.89 -46.05 -70.11
CA GLY A 57 -20.52 -45.53 -70.25
C GLY A 57 -20.37 -44.34 -71.21
N ARG A 58 -21.43 -43.57 -71.42
CA ARG A 58 -21.49 -42.44 -72.38
C ARG A 58 -22.15 -41.20 -71.76
N GLY A 59 -21.89 -40.05 -72.39
CA GLY A 59 -22.47 -38.76 -71.96
C GLY A 59 -23.92 -38.62 -72.41
N SER A 60 -24.56 -37.53 -72.00
CA SER A 60 -25.85 -37.07 -72.53
C SER A 60 -25.65 -35.82 -73.40
N ASP A 61 -26.71 -35.40 -74.09
CA ASP A 61 -26.70 -34.15 -74.88
C ASP A 61 -26.46 -32.89 -74.02
N LEU A 62 -26.65 -32.98 -72.69
CA LEU A 62 -26.47 -31.88 -71.75
C LEU A 62 -25.14 -31.93 -71.00
N VAL A 63 -24.52 -33.11 -70.86
CA VAL A 63 -23.32 -33.32 -70.03
C VAL A 63 -22.45 -34.44 -70.59
N ALA A 64 -21.16 -34.18 -70.78
CA ALA A 64 -20.17 -35.16 -71.24
C ALA A 64 -19.94 -36.30 -70.23
N TYR A 65 -19.47 -37.45 -70.72
CA TYR A 65 -19.16 -38.61 -69.86
C TYR A 65 -18.00 -38.31 -68.91
N GLN A 66 -18.25 -38.37 -67.60
CA GLN A 66 -17.24 -38.15 -66.56
C GLN A 66 -16.56 -39.47 -66.18
N ALA A 67 -15.48 -39.82 -66.89
CA ALA A 67 -14.72 -41.06 -66.64
C ALA A 67 -13.92 -41.07 -65.32
N GLU A 68 -13.53 -39.89 -64.81
CA GLU A 68 -12.79 -39.79 -63.55
C GLU A 68 -13.71 -39.95 -62.33
N LYS A 69 -13.28 -40.75 -61.35
CA LYS A 69 -13.94 -40.84 -60.04
C LYS A 69 -13.65 -39.59 -59.21
N VAL A 70 -14.55 -38.61 -59.27
CA VAL A 70 -14.41 -37.31 -58.57
C VAL A 70 -15.07 -37.28 -57.18
N ALA A 71 -15.80 -38.32 -56.79
CA ALA A 71 -16.64 -38.33 -55.58
C ALA A 71 -15.88 -38.13 -54.24
N ALA A 72 -14.55 -38.28 -54.25
CA ALA A 72 -13.68 -38.05 -53.08
C ALA A 72 -12.86 -36.75 -53.18
N LYS A 73 -13.06 -35.92 -54.21
CA LYS A 73 -12.34 -34.66 -54.38
C LYS A 73 -12.91 -33.57 -53.44
N PRO A 74 -12.08 -32.65 -52.90
CA PRO A 74 -12.53 -31.62 -51.94
C PRO A 74 -13.68 -30.74 -52.42
N GLU A 75 -13.80 -30.52 -53.73
CA GLU A 75 -14.84 -29.70 -54.36
C GLU A 75 -16.23 -30.33 -54.19
N ILE A 76 -16.29 -31.66 -54.24
CA ILE A 76 -17.53 -32.41 -53.97
C ILE A 76 -17.91 -32.27 -52.50
N CYS A 77 -16.95 -32.42 -51.58
CA CYS A 77 -17.23 -32.19 -50.16
C CYS A 77 -17.71 -30.77 -49.90
N PHE A 78 -17.17 -29.79 -50.62
CA PHE A 78 -17.55 -28.38 -50.49
C PHE A 78 -19.00 -28.16 -50.91
N SER A 79 -19.47 -28.82 -51.99
CA SER A 79 -20.87 -28.70 -52.45
C SER A 79 -21.92 -29.13 -51.41
N CYS A 80 -21.56 -29.98 -50.44
CA CYS A 80 -22.44 -30.31 -49.32
C CYS A 80 -22.36 -29.25 -48.19
N HIS A 81 -21.22 -28.59 -48.04
CA HIS A 81 -20.93 -27.66 -46.94
C HIS A 81 -21.16 -26.18 -47.30
N ASP A 82 -21.35 -25.85 -48.58
CA ASP A 82 -21.39 -24.49 -49.11
C ASP A 82 -22.70 -23.73 -48.88
N GLY A 83 -23.69 -24.41 -48.31
CA GLY A 83 -25.05 -23.92 -48.10
C GLY A 83 -26.10 -24.63 -48.95
N SER A 84 -25.70 -25.41 -49.95
CA SER A 84 -26.63 -26.16 -50.82
C SER A 84 -27.31 -27.33 -50.09
N VAL A 85 -26.58 -28.00 -49.19
CA VAL A 85 -27.13 -29.04 -48.29
C VAL A 85 -27.12 -28.55 -46.84
N VAL A 86 -25.98 -28.08 -46.36
CA VAL A 86 -25.85 -27.41 -45.05
C VAL A 86 -24.73 -26.38 -45.12
N ASP A 87 -24.98 -25.13 -44.68
CA ASP A 87 -23.89 -24.17 -44.57
C ASP A 87 -23.07 -24.44 -43.31
N SER A 88 -21.88 -24.99 -43.50
CA SER A 88 -20.94 -25.25 -42.41
C SER A 88 -19.51 -24.90 -42.81
N ARG A 89 -19.36 -24.00 -43.79
CA ARG A 89 -18.06 -23.48 -44.26
C ARG A 89 -17.23 -22.94 -43.11
N ALA A 90 -17.84 -22.14 -42.22
CA ALA A 90 -17.17 -21.56 -41.06
C ALA A 90 -16.61 -22.61 -40.07
N ARG A 91 -17.18 -23.82 -40.06
CA ARG A 91 -16.75 -24.91 -39.18
C ARG A 91 -15.76 -25.85 -39.87
N VAL A 92 -16.08 -26.30 -41.08
CA VAL A 92 -15.34 -27.38 -41.77
C VAL A 92 -14.21 -26.84 -42.64
N TYR A 93 -14.31 -25.60 -43.14
CA TYR A 93 -13.32 -24.98 -44.03
C TYR A 93 -12.46 -23.90 -43.35
N ASN A 94 -12.51 -23.78 -42.02
CA ASN A 94 -11.59 -22.90 -41.28
C ASN A 94 -10.17 -23.51 -41.17
N ASP A 95 -9.16 -22.69 -40.86
CA ASP A 95 -7.78 -23.17 -40.77
C ASP A 95 -7.49 -24.04 -39.55
N LEU A 96 -8.35 -24.04 -38.54
CA LEU A 96 -8.20 -24.80 -37.29
C LEU A 96 -8.97 -26.11 -37.35
N ARG A 97 -8.58 -26.93 -38.33
CA ARG A 97 -9.00 -28.32 -38.56
C ARG A 97 -7.81 -29.24 -38.74
N HIS A 98 -8.02 -30.56 -38.70
CA HIS A 98 -7.03 -31.51 -39.20
C HIS A 98 -6.60 -31.14 -40.63
N LYS A 99 -5.29 -30.97 -40.81
CA LYS A 99 -4.75 -30.42 -42.07
C LYS A 99 -4.87 -31.45 -43.19
N ILE A 100 -5.67 -31.12 -44.20
CA ILE A 100 -5.76 -31.87 -45.46
C ILE A 100 -4.71 -31.36 -46.46
N ASN A 101 -4.48 -32.11 -47.55
CA ASN A 101 -3.41 -31.85 -48.53
C ASN A 101 -2.01 -31.85 -47.90
N LYS A 102 -1.84 -32.57 -46.80
CA LYS A 102 -0.55 -32.76 -46.12
C LYS A 102 -0.41 -34.21 -45.66
N PRO A 103 0.81 -34.77 -45.63
CA PRO A 103 1.02 -36.10 -45.09
C PRO A 103 0.76 -36.11 -43.58
N PRO A 104 0.32 -37.25 -43.01
CA PRO A 104 0.27 -37.41 -41.57
C PRO A 104 1.68 -37.26 -40.96
N PRO A 105 1.81 -36.88 -39.68
CA PRO A 105 3.11 -36.82 -39.02
C PRO A 105 3.85 -38.16 -39.10
N ALA A 106 5.17 -38.14 -39.31
CA ALA A 106 5.96 -39.35 -39.53
C ALA A 106 5.90 -40.37 -38.38
N TYR A 107 5.61 -39.92 -37.15
CA TYR A 107 5.46 -40.78 -35.98
C TYR A 107 4.05 -41.37 -35.83
N MET A 108 3.09 -40.97 -36.66
CA MET A 108 1.69 -41.39 -36.59
C MET A 108 1.44 -42.56 -37.54
N ASN A 109 1.01 -43.70 -36.99
CA ASN A 109 0.58 -44.83 -37.80
C ASN A 109 -0.89 -44.65 -38.18
N ILE A 110 -1.17 -44.49 -39.48
CA ILE A 110 -2.55 -44.37 -39.99
C ILE A 110 -3.04 -45.76 -40.42
N PRO A 111 -4.07 -46.31 -39.76
CA PRO A 111 -4.64 -47.60 -40.17
C PRO A 111 -5.19 -47.58 -41.59
N LYS A 112 -5.07 -48.70 -42.30
CA LYS A 112 -5.49 -48.85 -43.72
C LYS A 112 -6.95 -48.46 -44.01
N ILE A 113 -7.81 -48.48 -42.99
CA ILE A 113 -9.21 -48.06 -43.11
C ILE A 113 -9.34 -46.55 -43.41
N PHE A 114 -8.33 -45.76 -43.10
CA PHE A 114 -8.25 -44.32 -43.40
C PHE A 114 -7.27 -44.10 -44.57
N PRO A 115 -7.77 -44.11 -45.82
CA PRO A 115 -6.90 -44.02 -46.98
C PRO A 115 -6.26 -42.64 -47.10
N LEU A 116 -4.99 -42.62 -47.49
CA LEU A 116 -4.30 -41.43 -47.96
C LEU A 116 -4.47 -41.32 -49.48
N ASP A 117 -4.24 -40.14 -50.05
CA ASP A 117 -4.22 -39.99 -51.50
C ASP A 117 -2.96 -40.66 -52.11
N LYS A 118 -2.87 -40.61 -53.45
CA LYS A 118 -1.76 -41.19 -54.22
C LYS A 118 -0.38 -40.62 -53.83
N ASP A 119 -0.36 -39.40 -53.29
CA ASP A 119 0.83 -38.67 -52.90
C ASP A 119 1.12 -38.83 -51.39
N GLY A 120 0.31 -39.65 -50.68
CA GLY A 120 0.44 -39.92 -49.26
C GLY A 120 -0.15 -38.85 -48.34
N ASN A 121 -0.97 -37.94 -48.86
CA ASN A 121 -1.59 -36.87 -48.08
C ASN A 121 -2.94 -37.29 -47.48
N MET A 122 -3.25 -36.71 -46.31
CA MET A 122 -4.59 -36.77 -45.72
C MET A 122 -5.55 -35.90 -46.53
N GLN A 123 -6.74 -36.44 -46.77
CA GLN A 123 -7.84 -35.78 -47.45
C GLN A 123 -9.12 -35.85 -46.62
N CYS A 124 -10.16 -35.10 -46.99
CA CYS A 124 -11.48 -35.24 -46.36
C CYS A 124 -11.95 -36.71 -46.39
N SER A 125 -11.69 -37.40 -47.50
CA SER A 125 -11.97 -38.82 -47.69
C SER A 125 -11.13 -39.78 -46.84
N THR A 126 -10.12 -39.30 -46.12
CA THR A 126 -9.34 -40.11 -45.17
C THR A 126 -10.17 -40.44 -43.94
N CYS A 127 -10.98 -39.50 -43.45
CA CYS A 127 -11.89 -39.71 -42.32
C CYS A 127 -13.33 -39.99 -42.77
N HIS A 128 -13.75 -39.38 -43.89
CA HIS A 128 -15.11 -39.48 -44.39
C HIS A 128 -15.28 -40.51 -45.51
N THR A 129 -16.46 -41.12 -45.58
CA THR A 129 -16.87 -42.01 -46.68
C THR A 129 -18.39 -42.02 -46.84
N ALA A 130 -18.86 -41.90 -48.08
CA ALA A 130 -20.28 -42.02 -48.42
C ALA A 130 -20.87 -43.41 -48.11
N HIS A 131 -20.01 -44.41 -47.91
CA HIS A 131 -20.38 -45.80 -47.60
C HIS A 131 -20.01 -46.18 -46.16
N GLY A 132 -20.23 -45.26 -45.22
CA GLY A 132 -19.82 -45.41 -43.82
C GLY A 132 -20.64 -46.46 -43.06
N VAL A 133 -20.20 -46.77 -41.85
CA VAL A 133 -20.97 -47.61 -40.91
C VAL A 133 -22.32 -46.93 -40.65
N ALA A 134 -23.41 -47.70 -40.62
CA ALA A 134 -24.77 -47.17 -40.49
C ALA A 134 -24.91 -46.21 -39.29
N SER A 135 -24.97 -44.92 -39.57
CA SER A 135 -25.57 -43.92 -38.69
C SER A 135 -27.09 -44.00 -38.86
N GLU A 136 -27.84 -43.71 -37.80
CA GLU A 136 -29.32 -43.70 -37.84
C GLU A 136 -29.84 -42.95 -39.08
N MET A 137 -30.80 -43.55 -39.78
CA MET A 137 -31.25 -43.11 -41.10
C MET A 137 -31.81 -41.68 -41.08
N GLY A 138 -31.27 -40.82 -41.94
CA GLY A 138 -31.72 -39.45 -42.23
C GLY A 138 -30.56 -38.57 -42.70
N ILE A 139 -30.71 -37.85 -43.81
CA ILE A 139 -29.65 -36.98 -44.40
C ILE A 139 -29.11 -35.97 -43.37
N GLU A 140 -29.98 -35.54 -42.45
CA GLU A 140 -29.68 -34.55 -41.42
C GLU A 140 -28.83 -35.10 -40.26
N LYS A 141 -28.71 -36.43 -40.16
CA LYS A 141 -28.00 -37.16 -39.09
C LYS A 141 -26.96 -38.15 -39.62
N THR A 142 -26.83 -38.29 -40.94
CA THR A 142 -25.88 -39.21 -41.58
C THR A 142 -24.51 -38.55 -41.67
N ILE A 143 -23.71 -38.68 -40.62
CA ILE A 143 -22.30 -38.28 -40.67
C ILE A 143 -21.53 -39.44 -41.34
N PHE A 144 -21.17 -39.23 -42.60
CA PHE A 144 -20.37 -40.14 -43.43
C PHE A 144 -18.94 -40.35 -42.88
N ILE A 145 -18.76 -41.06 -41.77
CA ILE A 145 -17.46 -41.42 -41.18
C ILE A 145 -17.10 -42.89 -41.40
N ARG A 146 -15.81 -43.17 -41.61
CA ARG A 146 -15.29 -44.51 -41.96
C ARG A 146 -15.32 -45.52 -40.82
N ALA A 147 -15.31 -45.04 -39.58
CA ALA A 147 -15.36 -45.86 -38.38
C ALA A 147 -16.25 -45.17 -37.35
N SER A 148 -16.90 -45.95 -36.49
CA SER A 148 -17.64 -45.40 -35.36
C SER A 148 -16.70 -44.57 -34.48
N ASN A 149 -17.08 -43.33 -34.19
CA ASN A 149 -16.37 -42.49 -33.24
C ASN A 149 -16.97 -42.50 -31.84
N ARG A 150 -17.77 -43.52 -31.51
CA ARG A 150 -18.35 -43.70 -30.18
C ARG A 150 -17.23 -43.67 -29.12
N ASN A 151 -17.35 -42.77 -28.14
CA ASN A 151 -16.36 -42.51 -27.09
C ASN A 151 -14.92 -42.26 -27.59
N SER A 152 -14.73 -41.54 -28.71
CA SER A 152 -13.42 -41.30 -29.36
C SER A 152 -12.71 -42.51 -29.94
N ALA A 153 -13.42 -43.61 -30.22
CA ALA A 153 -12.81 -44.82 -30.75
C ALA A 153 -11.99 -44.54 -32.04
N MET A 154 -12.50 -43.69 -32.93
CA MET A 154 -11.81 -43.33 -34.17
C MET A 154 -10.55 -42.49 -33.90
N CYS A 155 -10.62 -41.53 -32.98
CA CYS A 155 -9.49 -40.69 -32.60
C CYS A 155 -8.30 -41.53 -32.10
N ARG A 156 -8.57 -42.54 -31.27
CA ARG A 156 -7.54 -43.45 -30.71
C ARG A 156 -6.87 -44.35 -31.75
N MET A 157 -7.48 -44.56 -32.91
CA MET A 157 -6.88 -45.35 -33.99
C MET A 157 -5.65 -44.69 -34.59
N CYS A 158 -5.56 -43.35 -34.54
CA CYS A 158 -4.41 -42.58 -35.02
C CYS A 158 -3.63 -41.92 -33.87
N HIS A 159 -4.30 -41.51 -32.80
CA HIS A 159 -3.70 -40.87 -31.61
C HIS A 159 -3.53 -41.84 -30.44
N ALA A 160 -3.07 -43.07 -30.72
CA ALA A 160 -2.91 -44.12 -29.71
C ALA A 160 -1.95 -43.71 -28.56
N ASP A 161 -0.99 -42.83 -28.83
CA ASP A 161 -0.04 -42.32 -27.85
C ASP A 161 -0.65 -41.30 -26.86
N LYS A 162 -1.87 -40.79 -27.14
CA LYS A 162 -2.59 -39.82 -26.29
C LYS A 162 -3.59 -40.47 -25.34
N ASP A 163 -3.76 -41.78 -25.43
CA ASP A 163 -4.70 -42.55 -24.61
C ASP A 163 -4.04 -43.08 -23.32
N GLY A 164 -4.84 -43.67 -22.42
CA GLY A 164 -4.36 -44.45 -21.27
C GLY A 164 -4.13 -43.68 -19.96
N GLY A 165 -4.31 -42.36 -19.95
CA GLY A 165 -4.22 -41.54 -18.73
C GLY A 165 -2.83 -41.47 -18.10
N LEU A 166 -2.76 -41.23 -16.78
CA LEU A 166 -1.53 -40.83 -16.07
C LEU A 166 -0.39 -41.84 -16.23
N LYS A 167 -0.69 -43.14 -16.24
CA LYS A 167 0.31 -44.21 -16.41
C LYS A 167 1.10 -44.07 -17.72
N PHE A 168 0.49 -43.48 -18.74
CA PHE A 168 1.08 -43.25 -20.06
C PHE A 168 1.50 -41.79 -20.26
N GLY A 169 1.49 -40.97 -19.20
CA GLY A 169 1.86 -39.57 -19.26
C GLY A 169 0.80 -38.67 -19.89
N ASN A 170 -0.47 -39.11 -19.88
CA ASN A 170 -1.60 -38.38 -20.44
C ASN A 170 -2.60 -37.97 -19.35
N HIS A 171 -3.33 -36.90 -19.59
CA HIS A 171 -4.48 -36.55 -18.75
C HIS A 171 -5.53 -37.67 -18.81
N PRO A 172 -6.17 -38.04 -17.68
CA PRO A 172 -7.18 -39.09 -17.66
C PRO A 172 -8.32 -38.84 -18.65
N VAL A 173 -8.69 -39.90 -19.36
CA VAL A 173 -9.92 -40.04 -20.17
C VAL A 173 -10.62 -41.32 -19.71
N GLY A 174 -11.95 -41.38 -19.84
CA GLY A 174 -12.79 -42.46 -19.32
C GLY A 174 -13.79 -41.98 -18.26
N PRO A 175 -14.47 -42.92 -17.57
CA PRO A 175 -15.41 -42.62 -16.51
C PRO A 175 -14.77 -41.77 -15.42
N SER A 176 -15.45 -40.71 -15.02
CA SER A 176 -14.99 -39.79 -13.98
C SER A 176 -16.06 -39.59 -12.91
N GLU A 177 -15.63 -39.36 -11.68
CA GLU A 177 -16.56 -38.89 -10.63
C GLU A 177 -16.92 -37.41 -10.85
N MET A 178 -16.02 -36.65 -11.47
CA MET A 178 -16.20 -35.23 -11.75
C MET A 178 -17.22 -35.04 -12.87
N LYS A 179 -18.26 -34.25 -12.60
CA LYS A 179 -19.25 -33.89 -13.61
C LYS A 179 -18.61 -32.97 -14.65
N ILE A 180 -18.83 -33.27 -15.92
CA ILE A 180 -18.41 -32.39 -17.01
C ILE A 180 -19.22 -31.08 -16.90
N PRO A 181 -18.56 -29.92 -16.76
CA PRO A 181 -19.22 -28.63 -16.60
C PRO A 181 -20.14 -28.30 -17.77
N ARG A 182 -21.31 -27.75 -17.47
CA ARG A 182 -22.28 -27.34 -18.51
C ARG A 182 -21.67 -26.32 -19.47
N GLN A 183 -20.85 -25.41 -18.96
CA GLN A 183 -20.18 -24.39 -19.76
C GLN A 183 -19.25 -24.98 -20.83
N LEU A 184 -18.61 -26.14 -20.58
CA LEU A 184 -17.85 -26.83 -21.63
C LEU A 184 -18.77 -27.45 -22.68
N VAL A 185 -19.90 -28.04 -22.27
CA VAL A 185 -20.91 -28.60 -23.20
C VAL A 185 -21.49 -27.50 -24.09
N ASP A 186 -21.80 -26.34 -23.52
CA ASP A 186 -22.30 -25.18 -24.27
C ASP A 186 -21.26 -24.67 -25.29
N ASN A 187 -19.96 -24.88 -25.03
CA ASN A 187 -18.86 -24.58 -25.98
C ASN A 187 -18.56 -25.73 -26.96
N GLY A 188 -19.39 -26.78 -26.98
CA GLY A 188 -19.29 -27.89 -27.92
C GLY A 188 -18.54 -29.12 -27.41
N ALA A 189 -18.32 -29.26 -26.09
CA ALA A 189 -17.82 -30.50 -25.51
C ALA A 189 -18.81 -31.64 -25.74
N VAL A 190 -18.28 -32.81 -26.15
CA VAL A 190 -19.06 -34.03 -26.22
C VAL A 190 -18.80 -34.87 -24.97
N VAL A 191 -19.87 -35.38 -24.38
CA VAL A 191 -19.83 -36.28 -23.23
C VAL A 191 -19.90 -37.71 -23.74
N GLY A 192 -18.96 -38.55 -23.29
CA GLY A 192 -18.99 -39.98 -23.60
C GLY A 192 -20.19 -40.68 -22.96
N GLU A 193 -20.50 -41.85 -23.46
CA GLU A 193 -21.53 -42.69 -22.87
C GLU A 193 -21.14 -43.21 -21.49
N GLY A 194 -22.13 -43.33 -20.61
CA GLY A 194 -21.91 -43.61 -19.19
C GLY A 194 -21.84 -42.32 -18.38
N LYS A 195 -21.79 -42.47 -17.05
CA LYS A 195 -21.81 -41.31 -16.15
C LYS A 195 -20.49 -40.55 -16.25
N ASN A 196 -20.58 -39.26 -16.62
CA ASN A 196 -19.45 -38.32 -16.63
C ASN A 196 -18.20 -38.85 -17.37
N ASN A 197 -18.40 -39.53 -18.50
CA ASN A 197 -17.31 -40.13 -19.24
C ASN A 197 -16.56 -39.08 -20.06
N ILE A 198 -15.30 -38.81 -19.71
CA ILE A 198 -14.44 -37.84 -20.37
C ILE A 198 -13.82 -38.50 -21.60
N ILE A 199 -13.99 -37.88 -22.76
CA ILE A 199 -13.51 -38.40 -24.04
C ILE A 199 -12.67 -37.32 -24.74
N CYS A 200 -11.99 -37.64 -25.85
CA CYS A 200 -11.14 -36.68 -26.57
C CYS A 200 -11.96 -35.44 -26.99
N GLU A 201 -13.20 -35.67 -27.44
CA GLU A 201 -14.15 -34.62 -27.86
C GLU A 201 -14.74 -33.81 -26.71
N THR A 202 -14.44 -34.17 -25.46
CA THR A 202 -14.76 -33.31 -24.30
C THR A 202 -13.88 -32.06 -24.30
N CYS A 203 -12.67 -32.13 -24.89
CA CYS A 203 -11.71 -31.03 -24.92
C CYS A 203 -11.35 -30.58 -26.34
N HIS A 204 -11.39 -31.50 -27.32
CA HIS A 204 -10.99 -31.25 -28.69
C HIS A 204 -12.20 -31.24 -29.65
N THR A 205 -12.09 -30.53 -30.76
CA THR A 205 -13.03 -30.60 -31.88
C THR A 205 -12.25 -30.71 -33.18
N VAL A 206 -12.57 -31.68 -34.02
CA VAL A 206 -11.83 -31.91 -35.28
C VAL A 206 -11.98 -30.76 -36.28
N HIS A 207 -13.09 -30.02 -36.20
CA HIS A 207 -13.47 -28.92 -37.09
C HIS A 207 -14.01 -27.75 -36.27
N GLY A 208 -13.71 -26.51 -36.67
CA GLY A 208 -14.39 -25.33 -36.13
C GLY A 208 -13.83 -24.79 -34.82
N SER A 209 -12.69 -25.31 -34.35
CA SER A 209 -12.03 -24.75 -33.17
C SER A 209 -11.59 -23.32 -33.46
N GLN A 210 -11.67 -22.44 -32.46
CA GLN A 210 -11.07 -21.10 -32.48
C GLN A 210 -9.75 -21.06 -31.68
N ASN A 211 -9.34 -22.20 -31.12
CA ASN A 211 -8.21 -22.31 -30.22
C ASN A 211 -7.12 -23.21 -30.82
N GLU A 212 -5.87 -22.96 -30.44
CA GLU A 212 -4.74 -23.81 -30.82
C GLU A 212 -4.94 -25.27 -30.37
N ASN A 213 -4.33 -26.22 -31.08
CA ASN A 213 -4.46 -27.66 -30.82
C ASN A 213 -5.90 -28.17 -30.86
N PHE A 214 -6.76 -27.48 -31.60
CA PHE A 214 -8.15 -27.87 -31.85
C PHE A 214 -9.00 -27.96 -30.57
N LEU A 215 -8.73 -27.10 -29.58
CA LEU A 215 -9.45 -27.12 -28.31
C LEU A 215 -10.80 -26.41 -28.42
N ILE A 216 -11.80 -26.90 -27.69
CA ILE A 216 -13.10 -26.20 -27.57
C ILE A 216 -13.00 -24.94 -26.70
N GLU A 217 -11.96 -24.87 -25.86
CA GLU A 217 -11.67 -23.74 -25.00
C GLU A 217 -10.15 -23.49 -24.91
N SER A 218 -9.76 -22.24 -24.72
CA SER A 218 -8.36 -21.86 -24.58
C SER A 218 -7.73 -22.50 -23.34
N SER A 219 -6.55 -23.09 -23.55
CA SER A 219 -5.65 -23.48 -22.47
C SER A 219 -4.64 -22.38 -22.13
N ARG A 220 -4.55 -21.31 -22.94
CA ARG A 220 -3.55 -20.23 -22.79
C ARG A 220 -3.90 -19.23 -21.69
N ASN A 221 -5.09 -19.31 -21.11
CA ASN A 221 -5.55 -18.55 -19.95
C ASN A 221 -6.04 -19.48 -18.82
N SER A 222 -5.64 -20.75 -18.87
CA SER A 222 -6.07 -21.80 -17.93
C SER A 222 -7.60 -22.06 -17.87
N ARG A 223 -8.43 -21.44 -18.72
CA ARG A 223 -9.90 -21.54 -18.62
C ARG A 223 -10.34 -22.98 -18.78
N LEU A 224 -9.88 -23.68 -19.82
CA LEU A 224 -10.22 -25.09 -20.04
C LEU A 224 -9.96 -25.96 -18.79
N CYS A 225 -8.87 -25.70 -18.07
CA CYS A 225 -8.53 -26.45 -16.86
C CYS A 225 -9.45 -26.08 -15.70
N LEU A 226 -9.70 -24.78 -15.50
CA LEU A 226 -10.48 -24.26 -14.38
C LEU A 226 -11.97 -24.55 -14.48
N GLU A 227 -12.51 -24.79 -15.67
CA GLU A 227 -13.90 -25.25 -15.82
C GLU A 227 -14.13 -26.56 -15.04
N CYS A 228 -13.19 -27.50 -15.11
CA CYS A 228 -13.24 -28.76 -14.36
C CYS A 228 -12.61 -28.64 -12.96
N HIS A 229 -11.48 -27.93 -12.86
CA HIS A 229 -10.70 -27.76 -11.63
C HIS A 229 -10.98 -26.42 -10.95
N ALA A 230 -12.25 -26.09 -10.75
CA ALA A 230 -12.67 -24.81 -10.19
C ALA A 230 -12.12 -24.57 -8.77
N ASP A 231 -11.87 -25.64 -8.01
CA ASP A 231 -11.24 -25.59 -6.68
C ASP A 231 -9.78 -25.11 -6.71
N LYS A 232 -9.17 -25.06 -7.90
CA LYS A 232 -7.81 -24.53 -8.14
C LYS A 232 -7.80 -23.07 -8.56
N ASN A 233 -8.97 -22.44 -8.63
CA ASN A 233 -9.04 -21.01 -8.89
C ASN A 233 -8.55 -20.23 -7.66
N ILE A 234 -7.68 -19.26 -7.91
CA ILE A 234 -7.08 -18.42 -6.87
C ILE A 234 -8.10 -17.49 -6.22
N PHE A 235 -9.24 -17.24 -6.88
CA PHE A 235 -10.35 -16.47 -6.34
C PHE A 235 -11.58 -17.35 -6.16
N THR A 236 -12.25 -17.20 -5.01
CA THR A 236 -13.59 -17.71 -4.81
C THR A 236 -14.59 -16.91 -5.66
N PRO A 237 -15.82 -17.42 -5.89
CA PRO A 237 -16.86 -16.68 -6.61
C PRO A 237 -17.18 -15.31 -5.99
N GLU A 238 -17.00 -15.15 -4.68
CA GLU A 238 -17.19 -13.91 -3.93
C GLU A 238 -16.00 -12.93 -4.08
N GLY A 239 -14.97 -13.31 -4.85
CA GLY A 239 -13.79 -12.49 -5.09
C GLY A 239 -12.71 -12.57 -4.00
N LYS A 240 -12.86 -13.47 -3.02
CA LYS A 240 -11.84 -13.68 -1.98
C LYS A 240 -10.65 -14.45 -2.55
N ARG A 241 -9.43 -13.99 -2.26
CA ARG A 241 -8.20 -14.68 -2.65
C ARG A 241 -7.94 -15.88 -1.73
N ASN A 242 -7.77 -17.06 -2.29
CA ASN A 242 -7.31 -18.26 -1.57
C ASN A 242 -5.79 -18.21 -1.33
N HIS A 243 -5.24 -18.96 -0.36
CA HIS A 243 -3.83 -18.85 0.04
C HIS A 243 -2.86 -19.83 -0.63
N PHE A 244 -2.90 -19.90 -1.97
CA PHE A 244 -1.98 -20.69 -2.77
C PHE A 244 -1.38 -19.93 -3.95
N HIS A 245 -0.48 -20.58 -4.69
CA HIS A 245 0.29 -19.99 -5.78
C HIS A 245 -0.62 -19.37 -6.86
N VAL A 246 -0.21 -18.21 -7.37
CA VAL A 246 -0.96 -17.46 -8.38
C VAL A 246 -0.82 -18.10 -9.77
N ILE A 247 -1.91 -18.12 -10.55
CA ILE A 247 -1.91 -18.46 -11.99
C ILE A 247 -2.63 -17.36 -12.77
N ASN A 248 -2.48 -17.35 -14.10
CA ASN A 248 -2.98 -16.31 -15.01
C ASN A 248 -2.46 -14.91 -14.66
N ALA A 249 -1.22 -14.83 -14.15
CA ALA A 249 -0.55 -13.60 -13.80
C ALA A 249 0.81 -13.51 -14.50
N VAL A 250 1.17 -12.31 -14.95
CA VAL A 250 2.50 -12.03 -15.55
C VAL A 250 3.54 -12.00 -14.43
N PRO A 251 4.61 -12.81 -14.50
CA PRO A 251 5.71 -12.74 -13.54
C PRO A 251 6.40 -11.37 -13.53
N GLY A 252 6.54 -10.77 -12.35
CA GLY A 252 7.17 -9.44 -12.23
C GLY A 252 8.70 -9.46 -12.26
N LYS A 253 9.33 -10.25 -11.39
CA LYS A 253 10.80 -10.25 -11.18
C LYS A 253 11.55 -11.38 -11.89
N VAL A 254 10.84 -12.38 -12.37
CA VAL A 254 11.40 -13.63 -12.89
C VAL A 254 10.74 -13.95 -14.22
N LYS A 255 11.38 -14.75 -15.06
CA LYS A 255 10.77 -15.30 -16.28
C LYS A 255 10.76 -16.81 -16.19
N ILE A 256 9.81 -17.46 -16.87
CA ILE A 256 9.82 -18.92 -16.99
C ILE A 256 11.10 -19.33 -17.74
N PRO A 257 11.97 -20.15 -17.15
CA PRO A 257 13.24 -20.50 -17.77
C PRO A 257 13.08 -21.21 -19.11
N ALA A 258 13.99 -20.94 -20.05
CA ALA A 258 13.98 -21.55 -21.38
C ALA A 258 14.07 -23.10 -21.32
N ASP A 259 14.71 -23.66 -20.30
CA ASP A 259 14.75 -25.11 -20.05
C ASP A 259 13.34 -25.70 -19.84
N LEU A 260 12.48 -25.01 -19.09
CA LEU A 260 11.09 -25.46 -18.88
C LEU A 260 10.31 -25.42 -20.20
N ILE A 261 10.48 -24.36 -21.00
CA ILE A 261 9.84 -24.24 -22.32
C ILE A 261 10.30 -25.37 -23.24
N LYS A 262 11.61 -25.68 -23.29
CA LYS A 262 12.16 -26.81 -24.05
C LYS A 262 11.57 -28.16 -23.61
N LYS A 263 11.23 -28.30 -22.33
CA LYS A 263 10.56 -29.50 -21.76
C LYS A 263 9.06 -29.53 -22.01
N GLY A 264 8.48 -28.49 -22.62
CA GLY A 264 7.08 -28.42 -23.03
C GLY A 264 6.20 -27.51 -22.17
N ALA A 265 6.79 -26.69 -21.30
CA ALA A 265 6.05 -25.65 -20.59
C ALA A 265 5.47 -24.63 -21.58
N LYS A 266 4.23 -24.22 -21.34
CA LYS A 266 3.55 -23.17 -22.12
C LYS A 266 3.34 -21.92 -21.27
N VAL A 267 3.18 -20.79 -21.95
CA VAL A 267 2.94 -19.48 -21.33
C VAL A 267 1.71 -18.84 -21.94
N GLY A 268 1.06 -17.96 -21.19
CA GLY A 268 -0.06 -17.17 -21.70
C GLY A 268 0.36 -16.21 -22.83
N PRO A 269 -0.58 -15.58 -23.53
CA PRO A 269 -0.31 -14.69 -24.66
C PRO A 269 0.64 -13.54 -24.34
N ASN A 270 0.62 -13.04 -23.10
CA ASN A 270 1.45 -11.93 -22.63
C ASN A 270 2.58 -12.41 -21.69
N GLY A 271 2.85 -13.71 -21.64
CA GLY A 271 3.88 -14.30 -20.78
C GLY A 271 3.39 -14.67 -19.38
N GLU A 272 2.08 -14.82 -19.19
CA GLU A 272 1.48 -15.27 -17.92
C GLU A 272 1.92 -16.70 -17.55
N ILE A 273 2.08 -16.95 -16.24
CA ILE A 273 2.14 -18.32 -15.70
C ILE A 273 0.73 -18.91 -15.77
N ILE A 274 0.59 -20.07 -16.40
CA ILE A 274 -0.67 -20.81 -16.57
C ILE A 274 -0.51 -22.24 -16.07
N CYS A 275 -1.59 -23.02 -16.00
CA CYS A 275 -1.49 -24.43 -15.57
C CYS A 275 -0.43 -25.21 -16.38
N GLN A 276 -0.37 -24.96 -17.69
CA GLN A 276 0.59 -25.61 -18.59
C GLN A 276 2.04 -25.07 -18.47
N SER A 277 2.28 -24.06 -17.64
CA SER A 277 3.63 -23.64 -17.26
C SER A 277 4.26 -24.60 -16.26
N CYS A 278 3.46 -25.43 -15.58
CA CYS A 278 3.93 -26.47 -14.66
C CYS A 278 3.49 -27.88 -15.10
N HIS A 279 2.38 -28.00 -15.83
CA HIS A 279 1.82 -29.27 -16.25
C HIS A 279 1.98 -29.54 -17.76
N LYS A 280 2.37 -30.76 -18.12
CA LYS A 280 2.36 -31.27 -19.50
C LYS A 280 1.31 -32.35 -19.63
N ILE A 281 0.24 -32.04 -20.35
CA ILE A 281 -1.03 -32.79 -20.39
C ILE A 281 -0.95 -34.09 -21.19
N HIS A 282 -0.08 -34.15 -22.20
CA HIS A 282 0.09 -35.33 -23.06
C HIS A 282 1.56 -35.70 -23.20
N ASN A 283 1.82 -37.00 -23.32
CA ASN A 283 3.15 -37.60 -23.46
C ASN A 283 4.16 -37.03 -22.45
N ASN A 284 3.74 -36.91 -21.20
CA ASN A 284 4.64 -36.54 -20.12
C ASN A 284 5.44 -37.75 -19.65
N ASN A 285 6.69 -37.78 -20.06
CA ASN A 285 7.68 -38.77 -19.69
C ASN A 285 8.65 -38.29 -18.58
N ILE A 286 8.37 -37.14 -17.96
CA ILE A 286 9.21 -36.53 -16.92
C ILE A 286 8.68 -36.91 -15.54
N GLU A 287 7.43 -36.56 -15.24
CA GLU A 287 6.74 -36.96 -14.02
C GLU A 287 5.27 -37.25 -14.35
N SER A 288 4.99 -38.50 -14.68
CA SER A 288 3.72 -38.92 -15.26
C SER A 288 2.57 -38.96 -14.25
N ASN A 289 2.86 -39.20 -12.96
CA ASN A 289 1.83 -39.31 -11.92
C ASN A 289 1.10 -37.98 -11.65
N LEU A 290 1.82 -36.87 -11.75
CA LEU A 290 1.30 -35.51 -11.51
C LEU A 290 1.29 -34.65 -12.78
N LEU A 291 1.74 -35.22 -13.89
CA LEU A 291 1.93 -34.54 -15.16
C LEU A 291 2.78 -33.26 -15.04
N LEU A 292 3.78 -33.25 -14.16
CA LEU A 292 4.67 -32.09 -13.99
C LEU A 292 5.75 -32.04 -15.07
N ILE A 293 6.11 -30.84 -15.52
CA ILE A 293 7.20 -30.62 -16.50
C ILE A 293 8.59 -30.84 -15.91
N LYS A 294 8.68 -30.97 -14.58
CA LYS A 294 9.88 -31.25 -13.81
C LYS A 294 9.43 -31.82 -12.47
N LYS A 295 10.06 -32.92 -12.05
CA LYS A 295 9.85 -33.51 -10.74
C LYS A 295 10.25 -32.50 -9.66
N ASP A 296 9.37 -32.31 -8.68
CA ASP A 296 9.64 -31.42 -7.56
C ASP A 296 10.24 -32.21 -6.39
N GLU A 297 11.56 -32.31 -6.36
CA GLU A 297 12.29 -32.85 -5.20
C GLU A 297 12.72 -31.67 -4.33
N LYS A 298 12.20 -31.61 -3.10
CA LYS A 298 12.53 -30.58 -2.08
C LYS A 298 12.41 -29.14 -2.61
N SER A 299 11.29 -28.80 -3.27
CA SER A 299 11.00 -27.46 -3.82
C SER A 299 11.88 -27.03 -5.01
N SER A 300 12.59 -27.97 -5.65
CA SER A 300 13.42 -27.71 -6.85
C SER A 300 12.62 -27.20 -8.06
N LEU A 301 11.32 -27.48 -8.16
CA LEU A 301 10.46 -26.87 -9.19
C LEU A 301 10.28 -25.38 -8.91
N CYS A 302 9.92 -25.02 -7.68
CA CYS A 302 9.70 -23.63 -7.24
C CYS A 302 10.97 -22.78 -7.44
N LEU A 303 12.11 -23.31 -7.02
CA LEU A 303 13.42 -22.65 -7.11
C LEU A 303 13.92 -22.49 -8.56
N THR A 304 13.25 -23.11 -9.54
CA THR A 304 13.55 -22.88 -10.95
C THR A 304 13.16 -21.45 -11.38
N CYS A 305 12.12 -20.88 -10.77
CA CYS A 305 11.74 -19.48 -10.97
C CYS A 305 12.17 -18.60 -9.80
N HIS A 306 12.04 -19.08 -8.56
CA HIS A 306 12.30 -18.33 -7.33
C HIS A 306 13.71 -18.55 -6.78
N THR A 307 14.74 -18.37 -7.62
CA THR A 307 16.14 -18.63 -7.24
C THR A 307 16.61 -17.78 -6.05
N ASP A 308 16.06 -16.58 -5.91
CA ASP A 308 16.38 -15.63 -4.83
C ASP A 308 15.83 -16.04 -3.45
N LYS A 309 15.07 -17.14 -3.39
CA LYS A 309 14.47 -17.70 -2.16
C LYS A 309 15.23 -18.89 -1.60
N GLN A 310 16.30 -19.33 -2.26
CA GLN A 310 17.14 -20.42 -1.77
C GLN A 310 17.75 -20.14 -0.38
N TYR A 311 17.90 -18.88 0.00
CA TYR A 311 18.45 -18.48 1.30
C TYR A 311 17.58 -18.87 2.50
N LEU A 312 16.31 -19.24 2.26
CA LEU A 312 15.41 -19.74 3.30
C LEU A 312 16.02 -20.93 4.06
N VAL A 313 16.82 -21.76 3.39
CA VAL A 313 17.41 -23.00 3.95
C VAL A 313 18.17 -22.75 5.25
N ASP A 314 18.77 -21.58 5.39
CA ASP A 314 19.62 -21.20 6.52
C ASP A 314 18.92 -20.26 7.52
N THR A 315 17.58 -20.26 7.54
CA THR A 315 16.79 -19.38 8.41
C THR A 315 15.92 -20.15 9.39
N LYS A 316 15.40 -19.44 10.42
CA LYS A 316 14.41 -20.00 11.37
C LYS A 316 13.08 -20.39 10.72
N HIS A 317 12.78 -19.90 9.52
CA HIS A 317 11.61 -20.31 8.74
C HIS A 317 11.84 -21.61 7.94
N ASN A 318 13.05 -22.18 7.96
CA ASN A 318 13.23 -23.56 7.52
C ASN A 318 12.73 -24.51 8.60
N LEU A 319 11.55 -25.07 8.36
CA LEU A 319 10.92 -25.99 9.31
C LEU A 319 11.68 -27.28 9.55
N LEU A 320 12.60 -27.68 8.66
CA LEU A 320 13.47 -28.82 8.94
C LEU A 320 14.24 -28.61 10.25
N ASN A 321 14.53 -27.34 10.59
CA ASN A 321 15.25 -26.96 11.78
C ASN A 321 14.32 -26.54 12.91
N SER A 322 13.23 -25.82 12.62
CA SER A 322 12.40 -25.21 13.67
C SER A 322 11.19 -26.04 14.10
N ALA A 323 10.62 -26.88 13.22
CA ALA A 323 9.46 -27.72 13.52
C ALA A 323 9.32 -28.89 12.50
N PRO A 324 10.22 -29.89 12.52
CA PRO A 324 10.30 -30.91 11.45
C PRO A 324 9.07 -31.82 11.35
N GLU A 325 8.40 -32.08 12.48
CA GLU A 325 7.22 -32.94 12.56
C GLU A 325 5.92 -32.23 12.15
N GLU A 326 5.98 -30.91 11.94
CA GLU A 326 4.80 -30.12 11.62
C GLU A 326 4.28 -30.44 10.22
N ARG A 327 2.96 -30.60 10.10
CA ARG A 327 2.30 -30.99 8.85
C ARG A 327 1.50 -29.84 8.26
N ASN A 328 1.55 -29.68 6.95
CA ASN A 328 0.65 -28.79 6.23
C ASN A 328 -0.76 -29.41 6.11
N LEU A 329 -1.71 -28.69 5.53
CA LEU A 329 -3.10 -29.17 5.34
C LEU A 329 -3.24 -30.35 4.36
N GLU A 330 -2.20 -30.68 3.60
CA GLU A 330 -2.14 -31.94 2.83
C GLU A 330 -1.58 -33.11 3.65
N GLY A 331 -1.30 -32.90 4.93
CA GLY A 331 -0.75 -33.90 5.83
C GLY A 331 0.73 -34.18 5.60
N LYS A 332 1.46 -33.35 4.85
CA LYS A 332 2.88 -33.55 4.54
C LYS A 332 3.77 -32.78 5.51
N THR A 333 4.86 -33.39 5.96
CA THR A 333 5.95 -32.68 6.65
C THR A 333 6.81 -31.90 5.66
N VAL A 334 7.65 -31.01 6.18
CA VAL A 334 8.64 -30.28 5.38
C VAL A 334 9.63 -31.21 4.66
N GLN A 335 9.92 -32.40 5.22
CA GLN A 335 10.77 -33.39 4.56
C GLN A 335 10.10 -34.02 3.35
N GLU A 336 8.78 -34.23 3.41
CA GLU A 336 7.96 -34.82 2.35
C GLU A 336 7.62 -33.81 1.24
N GLY A 337 7.24 -32.57 1.63
CA GLY A 337 6.81 -31.54 0.69
C GLY A 337 7.89 -30.54 0.25
N GLY A 338 9.05 -30.53 0.92
CA GLY A 338 10.10 -29.53 0.71
C GLY A 338 9.90 -28.24 1.50
N ILE A 339 10.95 -27.41 1.56
CA ILE A 339 11.06 -26.23 2.44
C ILE A 339 9.99 -25.15 2.19
N CYS A 340 9.43 -25.06 0.98
CA CYS A 340 8.39 -24.08 0.66
C CYS A 340 6.99 -24.55 1.07
N SER A 341 6.75 -25.86 1.11
CA SER A 341 5.44 -26.49 1.30
C SER A 341 4.74 -26.22 2.65
N PRO A 342 5.44 -25.88 3.75
CA PRO A 342 4.75 -25.53 4.99
C PRO A 342 4.02 -24.18 4.92
N CYS A 343 4.46 -23.29 4.05
CA CYS A 343 3.95 -21.92 3.95
C CYS A 343 3.16 -21.68 2.65
N HIS A 344 3.65 -22.21 1.53
CA HIS A 344 3.07 -21.98 0.21
C HIS A 344 2.91 -23.29 -0.55
N MET A 345 1.71 -23.48 -1.10
CA MET A 345 1.35 -24.65 -1.89
C MET A 345 0.70 -24.21 -3.21
N PRO A 346 0.77 -25.01 -4.29
CA PRO A 346 0.29 -24.60 -5.61
C PRO A 346 -1.23 -24.71 -5.77
N HIS A 347 -1.88 -25.64 -5.06
CA HIS A 347 -3.26 -26.06 -5.35
C HIS A 347 -4.24 -25.95 -4.18
N LYS A 348 -3.73 -25.67 -2.98
CA LYS A 348 -4.47 -25.59 -1.71
C LYS A 348 -3.70 -24.72 -0.73
N GLU A 349 -4.37 -24.21 0.29
CA GLU A 349 -3.71 -23.51 1.37
C GLU A 349 -2.76 -24.46 2.11
N ALA A 350 -1.55 -23.99 2.42
CA ALA A 350 -0.63 -24.79 3.24
C ALA A 350 -1.12 -24.89 4.69
N ARG A 351 -1.79 -23.84 5.18
CA ARG A 351 -2.32 -23.70 6.53
C ARG A 351 -3.57 -22.84 6.52
N LYS A 352 -4.39 -22.96 7.58
CA LYS A 352 -5.54 -22.09 7.79
C LYS A 352 -5.04 -20.63 7.96
N PRO A 353 -5.55 -19.66 7.17
CA PRO A 353 -5.16 -18.26 7.29
C PRO A 353 -5.42 -17.69 8.69
N GLY A 354 -4.53 -16.81 9.16
CA GLY A 354 -4.71 -16.06 10.42
C GLY A 354 -5.69 -14.89 10.30
N GLU A 355 -5.90 -14.14 11.38
CA GLU A 355 -6.89 -13.04 11.47
C GLU A 355 -6.44 -11.70 10.82
N GLY A 356 -5.46 -11.73 9.92
CA GLY A 356 -4.98 -10.51 9.25
C GLY A 356 -6.00 -9.90 8.27
N LEU A 357 -5.85 -8.61 7.95
CA LEU A 357 -6.70 -7.92 6.97
C LEU A 357 -6.26 -8.18 5.52
N ASP A 358 -4.95 -8.22 5.26
CA ASP A 358 -4.39 -8.53 3.95
C ASP A 358 -3.87 -9.98 3.84
N PHE A 359 -3.74 -10.46 2.59
CA PHE A 359 -3.26 -11.81 2.28
C PHE A 359 -1.91 -12.16 2.93
N THR A 360 -0.96 -11.24 2.90
CA THR A 360 0.39 -11.50 3.40
C THR A 360 0.40 -11.57 4.92
N SER A 361 -0.29 -10.64 5.58
CA SER A 361 -0.41 -10.66 7.04
C SER A 361 -1.16 -11.89 7.53
N GLN A 362 -2.19 -12.36 6.80
CA GLN A 362 -2.88 -13.62 7.12
C GLN A 362 -1.96 -14.85 7.05
N LEU A 363 -0.99 -14.88 6.11
CA LEU A 363 0.02 -15.94 6.06
C LEU A 363 0.99 -15.89 7.23
N CYS A 364 1.44 -14.70 7.64
CA CYS A 364 2.31 -14.57 8.80
C CYS A 364 1.58 -14.99 10.09
N LEU A 365 0.35 -14.51 10.27
CA LEU A 365 -0.44 -14.76 11.46
C LEU A 365 -0.99 -16.19 11.54
N SER A 366 -1.00 -16.96 10.44
CA SER A 366 -1.31 -18.40 10.52
C SER A 366 -0.27 -19.19 11.33
N TRP A 367 0.85 -18.57 11.69
CA TRP A 367 1.91 -19.13 12.53
C TRP A 367 2.14 -18.30 13.78
N HIS A 368 2.25 -17.00 13.60
CA HIS A 368 2.57 -16.02 14.63
C HIS A 368 1.30 -15.56 15.37
N GLN A 369 0.57 -16.52 15.94
CA GLN A 369 -0.57 -16.25 16.81
C GLN A 369 -0.57 -17.23 17.99
N LYS A 370 -1.32 -16.88 19.03
CA LYS A 370 -1.43 -17.69 20.24
C LYS A 370 -1.95 -19.10 19.91
N GLY A 371 -1.29 -20.14 20.42
CA GLY A 371 -1.67 -21.54 20.18
C GLY A 371 -1.13 -22.15 18.89
N ASN A 372 -0.28 -21.44 18.14
CA ASN A 372 0.40 -21.96 16.95
C ASN A 372 1.91 -22.14 17.17
N ILE A 373 2.60 -22.77 16.22
CA ILE A 373 4.02 -23.17 16.34
C ILE A 373 4.96 -22.01 16.68
N ALA A 374 4.70 -20.81 16.13
CA ALA A 374 5.53 -19.64 16.35
C ALA A 374 5.00 -18.75 17.49
N GLU A 375 4.23 -19.29 18.44
CA GLU A 375 3.61 -18.50 19.49
C GLU A 375 4.63 -17.76 20.39
N LYS A 376 5.82 -18.35 20.59
CA LYS A 376 6.89 -17.74 21.39
C LYS A 376 7.59 -16.56 20.71
N THR A 377 7.36 -16.40 19.41
CA THR A 377 7.88 -15.33 18.56
C THR A 377 6.74 -14.53 17.94
N ILE A 378 5.56 -14.53 18.57
CA ILE A 378 4.45 -13.65 18.18
C ILE A 378 4.99 -12.22 18.20
N PRO A 379 4.84 -11.45 17.10
CA PRO A 379 4.95 -10.02 17.20
C PRO A 379 3.85 -9.59 18.17
N ALA A 380 4.24 -9.20 19.39
CA ALA A 380 3.33 -8.52 20.31
C ALA A 380 2.55 -7.46 19.54
N ASP A 381 1.26 -7.24 19.86
CA ASP A 381 0.31 -6.39 19.13
C ASP A 381 1.01 -5.43 18.17
N TYR A 382 0.93 -5.69 16.87
CA TYR A 382 1.52 -4.77 15.90
C TYR A 382 0.67 -3.50 15.91
N ARG A 383 1.31 -2.35 16.17
CA ARG A 383 0.60 -1.06 16.29
C ARG A 383 0.79 -0.18 15.06
N HIS A 384 1.76 -0.51 14.20
CA HIS A 384 1.92 0.18 12.93
C HIS A 384 0.82 -0.25 11.95
N PRO A 385 0.17 0.68 11.23
CA PRO A 385 -0.85 0.35 10.25
C PRO A 385 -0.35 -0.64 9.19
N VAL A 386 -1.18 -1.65 8.91
CA VAL A 386 -1.06 -2.58 7.77
C VAL A 386 -2.38 -2.57 7.00
N ASP A 387 -2.36 -3.04 5.76
CA ASP A 387 -3.46 -2.94 4.82
C ASP A 387 -3.91 -1.49 4.52
N VAL A 388 -2.94 -0.57 4.55
CA VAL A 388 -3.13 0.85 4.20
C VAL A 388 -2.26 1.24 3.03
N ASN A 389 -2.80 2.02 2.10
CA ASN A 389 -1.99 2.61 1.03
C ASN A 389 -1.30 3.88 1.56
N PRO A 390 0.04 3.97 1.53
CA PRO A 390 0.76 5.10 2.09
C PRO A 390 0.59 6.41 1.29
N PHE A 391 0.02 6.34 0.08
CA PHE A 391 -0.17 7.47 -0.84
C PHE A 391 -1.64 7.81 -1.08
N GLU A 392 -2.58 7.16 -0.39
CA GLU A 392 -4.01 7.48 -0.47
C GLU A 392 -4.34 8.61 0.51
N ILE A 393 -4.83 9.74 0.00
CA ILE A 393 -4.81 11.06 0.65
C ILE A 393 -6.07 11.32 1.51
N ASP A 394 -7.07 10.44 1.48
CA ASP A 394 -8.40 10.74 2.00
C ASP A 394 -8.56 10.64 3.52
N ASN A 395 -7.47 10.43 4.28
CA ASN A 395 -7.54 10.41 5.74
C ASN A 395 -6.67 11.49 6.41
N PRO A 396 -7.21 12.69 6.66
CA PRO A 396 -6.51 13.77 7.36
C PRO A 396 -6.22 13.46 8.84
N ASP A 397 -6.72 12.35 9.39
CA ASP A 397 -6.48 11.89 10.76
C ASP A 397 -5.05 11.39 11.01
N VAL A 398 -4.24 11.20 9.96
CA VAL A 398 -2.82 10.88 10.12
C VAL A 398 -2.08 12.19 10.41
N LEU A 399 -2.01 12.53 11.70
CA LEU A 399 -1.39 13.72 12.32
C LEU A 399 -0.04 14.23 11.80
N LEU A 400 0.58 13.46 10.93
CA LEU A 400 1.68 13.82 10.09
C LEU A 400 1.33 13.15 8.77
N THR A 401 1.22 13.84 7.64
CA THR A 401 1.41 13.13 6.37
C THR A 401 2.86 12.67 6.37
N THR A 402 3.11 11.50 6.96
CA THR A 402 4.41 11.03 7.46
C THR A 402 5.29 10.52 6.33
N ILE A 403 4.75 10.39 5.12
CA ILE A 403 5.48 9.88 3.97
C ILE A 403 6.20 11.04 3.28
N GLY A 404 7.50 11.14 3.55
CA GLY A 404 8.38 12.17 3.02
C GLY A 404 8.99 11.82 1.66
N VAL A 405 8.49 10.78 1.00
CA VAL A 405 8.97 10.29 -0.28
C VAL A 405 7.88 10.31 -1.33
N LYS A 406 8.28 10.46 -2.60
CA LYS A 406 7.35 10.28 -3.71
C LYS A 406 7.14 8.80 -3.96
N LYS A 407 6.01 8.47 -4.56
CA LYS A 407 5.60 7.10 -4.85
C LYS A 407 6.63 6.37 -5.72
N GLU A 408 7.16 7.05 -6.72
CA GLU A 408 8.13 6.50 -7.69
C GLU A 408 9.50 6.22 -7.06
N ASP A 409 9.82 6.90 -5.95
CA ASP A 409 11.10 6.77 -5.26
C ASP A 409 11.08 5.68 -4.16
N LEU A 410 9.90 5.11 -3.85
CA LEU A 410 9.76 4.09 -2.81
C LEU A 410 10.39 2.76 -3.26
N LYS A 411 11.41 2.30 -2.53
CA LYS A 411 12.10 1.02 -2.83
C LYS A 411 11.51 -0.17 -2.09
N LEU A 412 10.77 0.06 -1.00
CA LEU A 412 10.10 -1.02 -0.27
C LEU A 412 8.89 -1.52 -1.06
N PRO A 413 8.64 -2.84 -1.10
CA PRO A 413 7.52 -3.38 -1.84
C PRO A 413 6.21 -3.11 -1.11
N LEU A 414 5.24 -2.56 -1.85
CA LEU A 414 3.83 -2.59 -1.48
C LEU A 414 3.17 -3.79 -2.17
N PHE A 415 2.02 -4.23 -1.66
CA PHE A 415 1.37 -5.46 -2.12
C PHE A 415 -0.08 -5.21 -2.48
N ASN A 416 -0.50 -5.72 -3.63
CA ASN A 416 -1.91 -5.64 -4.03
C ASN A 416 -2.71 -6.82 -3.45
N LYS A 417 -4.03 -6.84 -3.72
CA LYS A 417 -4.95 -7.91 -3.29
C LYS A 417 -4.56 -9.33 -3.76
N TYR A 418 -3.67 -9.45 -4.75
CA TYR A 418 -3.14 -10.74 -5.22
C TYR A 418 -1.92 -11.21 -4.39
N GLY A 419 -1.46 -10.43 -3.42
CA GLY A 419 -0.19 -10.68 -2.72
C GLY A 419 1.04 -10.45 -3.62
N ALA A 420 0.85 -9.81 -4.77
CA ALA A 420 1.92 -9.48 -5.69
C ALA A 420 2.44 -8.08 -5.39
N GLN A 421 3.74 -7.86 -5.66
CA GLN A 421 4.34 -6.55 -5.50
C GLN A 421 3.72 -5.57 -6.51
N ASP A 422 3.25 -4.43 -6.01
CA ASP A 422 2.56 -3.42 -6.78
C ASP A 422 2.77 -2.06 -6.13
N ILE A 423 3.24 -1.06 -6.88
CA ILE A 423 3.49 0.29 -6.37
C ILE A 423 2.20 1.00 -5.91
N ASN A 424 1.03 0.51 -6.34
CA ASN A 424 -0.28 0.98 -5.91
C ASN A 424 -0.86 0.15 -4.76
N GLY A 425 -0.10 -0.82 -4.25
CA GLY A 425 -0.54 -1.72 -3.19
C GLY A 425 -0.57 -1.05 -1.80
N THR A 426 -0.83 -1.88 -0.80
CA THR A 426 -0.84 -1.50 0.61
C THR A 426 0.43 -1.94 1.34
N VAL A 427 0.70 -1.31 2.48
CA VAL A 427 1.73 -1.74 3.42
C VAL A 427 1.27 -3.01 4.11
N THR A 428 2.11 -4.05 4.14
CA THR A 428 1.84 -5.32 4.83
C THR A 428 3.04 -5.71 5.69
N CYS A 429 2.95 -6.81 6.46
CA CYS A 429 4.12 -7.37 7.15
C CYS A 429 5.31 -7.60 6.19
N ALA A 430 5.05 -8.02 4.94
CA ALA A 430 6.10 -8.28 3.96
C ALA A 430 6.67 -7.01 3.30
N THR A 431 6.12 -5.83 3.58
CA THR A 431 6.75 -4.56 3.19
C THR A 431 8.02 -4.33 4.00
N CYS A 432 7.99 -4.65 5.30
CA CYS A 432 9.13 -4.51 6.19
C CYS A 432 9.97 -5.79 6.28
N HIS A 433 9.34 -6.96 6.25
CA HIS A 433 10.01 -8.25 6.39
C HIS A 433 10.13 -9.02 5.05
N ASP A 434 11.24 -9.71 4.85
CA ASP A 434 11.38 -10.78 3.86
C ASP A 434 11.53 -12.12 4.59
N PRO A 435 10.48 -12.96 4.65
CA PRO A 435 10.53 -14.19 5.43
C PRO A 435 11.56 -15.20 4.90
N HIS A 436 12.16 -14.96 3.73
CA HIS A 436 13.14 -15.86 3.12
C HIS A 436 14.60 -15.49 3.42
N ARG A 437 14.86 -14.38 4.11
CA ARG A 437 16.22 -13.92 4.41
C ARG A 437 16.30 -13.37 5.81
N TRP A 438 17.25 -13.86 6.61
CA TRP A 438 17.45 -13.38 7.98
C TRP A 438 17.95 -11.93 8.03
N ARG A 439 18.84 -11.57 7.10
CA ARG A 439 19.43 -10.24 6.93
C ARG A 439 19.20 -9.72 5.51
N SER A 440 19.18 -8.40 5.36
CA SER A 440 19.01 -7.75 4.05
C SER A 440 20.32 -7.57 3.29
N ASP A 441 21.43 -7.46 3.99
CA ASP A 441 22.77 -7.22 3.46
C ASP A 441 23.58 -8.51 3.20
N SER A 442 23.04 -9.67 3.60
CA SER A 442 23.70 -10.97 3.46
C SER A 442 22.77 -12.01 2.84
N THR A 443 23.37 -12.93 2.08
CA THR A 443 22.73 -14.15 1.60
C THR A 443 23.00 -15.36 2.49
N GLU A 444 23.92 -15.22 3.45
CA GLU A 444 24.21 -16.24 4.46
C GLU A 444 23.13 -16.21 5.53
N GLY A 445 22.53 -17.37 5.84
CA GLY A 445 21.62 -17.48 6.97
C GLY A 445 22.38 -17.85 8.25
N GLU A 446 21.95 -17.28 9.37
CA GLU A 446 22.54 -17.56 10.68
C GLU A 446 21.72 -18.68 11.36
N ILE A 447 22.07 -19.94 11.07
CA ILE A 447 21.68 -21.07 11.93
C ILE A 447 22.68 -21.14 13.08
N ARG A 448 22.54 -20.25 14.06
CA ARG A 448 23.09 -20.52 15.40
C ARG A 448 21.91 -20.49 16.36
N GLU A 449 21.73 -21.57 17.11
CA GLU A 449 20.79 -21.57 18.22
C GLU A 449 21.09 -20.35 19.10
N GLU A 450 20.02 -19.68 19.55
CA GLU A 450 20.04 -18.52 20.46
C GLU A 450 20.38 -17.12 19.90
N VAL A 451 20.52 -16.90 18.58
CA VAL A 451 20.70 -15.51 18.09
C VAL A 451 19.38 -14.74 18.20
N LYS A 452 19.32 -13.81 19.17
CA LYS A 452 18.26 -12.81 19.31
C LYS A 452 18.39 -11.79 18.18
N GLY A 453 17.30 -11.57 17.45
CA GLY A 453 17.27 -10.57 16.40
C GLY A 453 17.36 -9.14 16.95
N ASP A 454 17.89 -8.24 16.13
CA ASP A 454 18.11 -6.83 16.41
C ASP A 454 17.56 -5.96 15.26
N ASN A 455 17.92 -4.68 15.27
CA ASN A 455 17.54 -3.68 14.28
C ASN A 455 18.15 -3.89 12.88
N THR A 456 19.02 -4.88 12.67
CA THR A 456 19.65 -5.20 11.37
C THR A 456 19.26 -6.58 10.81
N THR A 457 18.77 -7.45 11.68
CA THR A 457 18.42 -8.85 11.40
C THR A 457 16.89 -9.03 11.42
N SER A 458 16.36 -10.14 11.95
CA SER A 458 14.89 -10.34 12.14
C SER A 458 14.07 -10.28 10.86
N PHE A 459 14.65 -10.75 9.76
CA PHE A 459 14.03 -10.76 8.44
C PHE A 459 13.76 -9.37 7.85
N LEU A 460 14.37 -8.30 8.38
CA LEU A 460 14.12 -6.95 7.86
C LEU A 460 14.67 -6.79 6.45
N ARG A 461 13.88 -6.15 5.55
CA ARG A 461 14.30 -5.81 4.17
C ARG A 461 15.40 -4.76 4.11
N LYS A 462 15.55 -3.98 5.18
CA LYS A 462 16.62 -3.00 5.41
C LYS A 462 16.89 -2.90 6.91
N PRO A 463 18.11 -2.59 7.34
CA PRO A 463 18.37 -2.28 8.74
C PRO A 463 17.63 -0.99 9.15
N SER A 464 17.16 -0.93 10.38
CA SER A 464 16.68 0.31 11.01
C SER A 464 17.90 1.17 11.39
N PRO A 465 17.87 2.48 11.11
CA PRO A 465 16.69 3.29 10.76
C PRO A 465 16.40 3.43 9.27
N SER A 466 17.26 2.89 8.37
CA SER A 466 17.09 3.03 6.92
C SER A 466 15.74 2.52 6.45
N LEU A 467 15.25 1.41 7.03
CA LEU A 467 13.91 0.87 6.78
C LEU A 467 12.80 1.92 6.96
N CYS A 468 12.82 2.65 8.07
CA CYS A 468 11.82 3.66 8.40
C CYS A 468 11.98 4.89 7.48
N SER A 469 13.21 5.27 7.17
CA SER A 469 13.52 6.45 6.35
C SER A 469 13.08 6.33 4.89
N GLU A 470 12.85 5.12 4.38
CA GLU A 470 12.29 4.89 3.04
C GLU A 470 10.90 5.49 2.89
N CYS A 471 10.15 5.57 3.99
CA CYS A 471 8.85 6.23 4.04
C CYS A 471 8.96 7.58 4.75
N HIS A 472 9.60 7.61 5.92
CA HIS A 472 9.65 8.75 6.84
C HIS A 472 10.94 9.58 6.70
N SER A 473 11.39 9.82 5.47
CA SER A 473 12.66 10.50 5.15
C SER A 473 12.84 11.85 5.85
N THR A 474 11.75 12.61 6.01
CA THR A 474 11.75 13.94 6.65
C THR A 474 11.85 13.90 8.17
N LYS A 475 11.76 12.73 8.78
CA LYS A 475 11.88 12.53 10.24
C LYS A 475 13.29 12.17 10.68
N PHE A 476 14.19 11.93 9.73
CA PHE A 476 15.56 11.49 10.02
C PHE A 476 16.47 12.58 10.57
N SER A 477 16.08 13.85 10.51
CA SER A 477 16.81 14.99 11.13
C SER A 477 16.90 14.90 12.66
N ILE A 478 16.28 13.90 13.29
CA ILE A 478 16.52 13.54 14.68
C ILE A 478 17.93 12.97 14.91
N ALA A 479 18.53 12.34 13.89
CA ALA A 479 19.88 11.82 13.96
C ALA A 479 20.87 12.96 14.23
N ASN A 480 21.90 12.69 15.05
CA ASN A 480 22.90 13.67 15.46
C ASN A 480 22.38 14.88 16.24
N SER A 481 21.12 14.88 16.68
CA SER A 481 20.53 15.93 17.51
C SER A 481 20.56 15.59 19.01
N LYS A 482 20.05 16.47 19.87
CA LYS A 482 19.84 16.20 21.30
C LYS A 482 18.72 15.17 21.59
N HIS A 483 17.97 14.72 20.59
CA HIS A 483 17.04 13.59 20.69
C HIS A 483 17.61 12.29 20.11
N ASP A 484 18.85 12.32 19.62
CA ASP A 484 19.61 11.12 19.33
C ASP A 484 20.06 10.46 20.65
N ILE A 485 19.23 9.54 21.15
CA ILE A 485 19.45 8.91 22.44
C ILE A 485 20.77 8.12 22.47
N GLN A 486 21.31 7.71 21.31
CA GLN A 486 22.59 7.01 21.24
C GLN A 486 23.72 7.88 21.78
N LYS A 487 23.61 9.21 21.61
CA LYS A 487 24.59 10.18 22.10
C LYS A 487 24.27 10.67 23.51
N VAL A 488 22.99 10.78 23.84
CA VAL A 488 22.53 11.36 25.12
C VAL A 488 22.59 10.34 26.25
N ALA A 489 22.10 9.12 26.01
CA ALA A 489 21.92 8.09 27.01
C ALA A 489 21.94 6.68 26.38
N PRO A 490 23.10 6.18 25.92
CA PRO A 490 23.22 4.94 25.15
C PRO A 490 22.79 3.68 25.91
N GLU A 491 22.91 3.69 27.23
CA GLU A 491 22.54 2.57 28.12
C GLU A 491 21.05 2.52 28.46
N GLU A 492 20.30 3.56 28.08
CA GLU A 492 18.86 3.60 28.35
C GLU A 492 18.12 2.55 27.56
N LYS A 493 17.12 1.97 28.22
CA LYS A 493 16.29 0.91 27.66
C LYS A 493 14.88 1.40 27.40
N ASN A 494 14.27 0.91 26.33
CA ASN A 494 12.84 1.07 26.12
C ASN A 494 12.04 0.16 27.09
N TYR A 495 10.71 0.27 27.14
CA TYR A 495 9.93 -0.54 28.10
C TYR A 495 9.95 -2.05 27.80
N LEU A 496 10.39 -2.48 26.61
CA LEU A 496 10.67 -3.88 26.27
C LEU A 496 12.08 -4.33 26.72
N GLY A 497 12.83 -3.46 27.40
CA GLY A 497 14.16 -3.77 27.91
C GLY A 497 15.27 -3.74 26.86
N GLN A 498 15.02 -3.15 25.68
CA GLN A 498 15.99 -3.09 24.58
C GLN A 498 16.80 -1.78 24.65
N THR A 499 18.10 -1.85 24.41
CA THR A 499 18.95 -0.67 24.23
C THR A 499 18.74 -0.06 22.83
N ILE A 500 19.36 1.10 22.59
CA ILE A 500 19.36 1.71 21.24
C ILE A 500 20.15 0.88 20.22
N SER A 501 21.20 0.16 20.63
CA SER A 501 21.92 -0.74 19.72
C SER A 501 21.07 -1.92 19.28
N GLU A 502 20.14 -2.39 20.13
CA GLU A 502 19.22 -3.47 19.79
C GLU A 502 17.99 -3.01 19.00
N SER A 503 17.45 -1.81 19.30
CA SER A 503 16.18 -1.32 18.75
C SER A 503 16.33 -0.27 17.62
N GLY A 504 17.53 0.30 17.46
CA GLY A 504 17.83 1.36 16.50
C GLY A 504 17.34 2.75 16.93
N LEU A 505 17.74 3.77 16.16
CA LEU A 505 17.47 5.20 16.44
C LEU A 505 15.97 5.49 16.69
N CYS A 506 15.08 4.85 15.92
CA CYS A 506 13.64 5.04 16.07
C CYS A 506 13.06 4.16 17.20
N GLY A 507 13.62 2.97 17.45
CA GLY A 507 13.08 1.96 18.37
C GLY A 507 13.11 2.32 19.85
N VAL A 508 13.87 3.37 20.20
CA VAL A 508 13.89 3.95 21.55
C VAL A 508 12.66 4.83 21.83
N CYS A 509 11.95 5.27 20.79
CA CYS A 509 10.74 6.09 20.87
C CYS A 509 9.50 5.42 20.26
N HIS A 510 9.70 4.64 19.18
CA HIS A 510 8.65 4.01 18.38
C HIS A 510 8.87 2.49 18.28
N ILE A 511 8.03 1.70 18.94
CA ILE A 511 8.02 0.24 18.92
C ILE A 511 6.85 -0.26 18.09
N ILE A 512 7.17 -0.95 17.00
CA ILE A 512 6.18 -1.50 16.06
C ILE A 512 5.42 -2.68 16.68
N HIS A 513 6.14 -3.57 17.37
CA HIS A 513 5.61 -4.79 17.95
C HIS A 513 5.51 -4.67 19.47
N GLY A 514 4.28 -4.61 19.98
CA GLY A 514 3.98 -4.52 21.40
C GLY A 514 3.97 -3.10 21.96
N GLY A 515 4.22 -2.07 21.14
CA GLY A 515 4.25 -0.64 21.49
C GLY A 515 3.01 -0.16 22.24
N GLN A 516 3.13 0.93 22.98
CA GLN A 516 1.95 1.52 23.66
C GLN A 516 0.96 2.12 22.65
N GLU A 517 -0.29 2.24 23.10
CA GLU A 517 -1.36 2.85 22.31
C GLU A 517 -1.06 4.34 22.06
N ASN A 518 -1.27 4.77 20.81
CA ASN A 518 -0.88 6.08 20.28
C ASN A 518 0.64 6.26 20.11
N TYR A 519 1.06 6.74 18.94
CA TYR A 519 2.46 7.04 18.60
C TYR A 519 3.46 5.87 18.65
N LEU A 520 3.02 4.62 18.81
CA LEU A 520 3.91 3.46 18.94
C LEU A 520 4.85 3.60 20.15
N TRP A 521 4.43 4.31 21.20
CA TRP A 521 5.37 4.87 22.17
C TRP A 521 6.17 3.80 22.92
N ALA A 522 7.48 4.02 23.00
CA ALA A 522 8.47 3.06 23.51
C ALA A 522 8.81 3.25 24.99
N ARG A 523 8.09 4.11 25.72
CA ARG A 523 8.32 4.36 27.14
C ARG A 523 7.06 4.26 27.97
N LYS A 524 7.24 3.94 29.26
CA LYS A 524 6.16 3.99 30.23
C LYS A 524 5.76 5.43 30.48
N ILE A 525 4.53 5.78 30.13
CA ILE A 525 3.93 7.05 30.53
C ILE A 525 3.63 6.97 32.04
N THR A 526 4.32 7.78 32.83
CA THR A 526 4.20 7.83 34.30
C THR A 526 3.37 9.02 34.79
N THR A 527 3.11 9.99 33.92
CA THR A 527 2.33 11.20 34.22
C THR A 527 0.91 11.10 33.69
N LYS A 528 -0.02 11.80 34.35
CA LYS A 528 -1.43 11.90 33.95
C LYS A 528 -1.82 13.36 33.82
N SER A 529 -1.22 14.07 32.86
CA SER A 529 -1.63 15.45 32.57
C SER A 529 -3.03 15.53 31.95
N GLY A 530 -3.58 14.39 31.51
CA GLY A 530 -4.86 14.31 30.80
C GLY A 530 -4.73 14.55 29.29
N LEU A 531 -3.52 14.84 28.80
CA LEU A 531 -3.18 14.95 27.37
C LEU A 531 -2.01 14.02 27.03
N THR A 532 -2.27 13.00 26.21
CA THR A 532 -1.25 12.01 25.81
C THR A 532 0.03 12.67 25.28
N VAL A 533 -0.09 13.66 24.39
CA VAL A 533 1.06 14.32 23.74
C VAL A 533 2.02 14.99 24.72
N MET A 534 1.51 15.59 25.81
CA MET A 534 2.37 16.19 26.84
C MET A 534 3.05 15.10 27.67
N ASP A 535 2.29 14.06 28.01
CA ASP A 535 2.78 12.93 28.80
C ASP A 535 3.93 12.18 28.08
N LEU A 536 3.94 12.14 26.74
CA LEU A 536 5.08 11.62 25.96
C LEU A 536 6.38 12.37 26.27
N CYS A 537 6.34 13.70 26.23
CA CYS A 537 7.52 14.53 26.47
C CYS A 537 8.02 14.40 27.92
N ILE A 538 7.09 14.46 28.87
CA ILE A 538 7.41 14.44 30.31
C ILE A 538 7.91 13.06 30.75
N SER A 539 7.60 11.98 30.02
CA SER A 539 8.18 10.66 30.29
C SER A 539 9.72 10.65 30.26
N CYS A 540 10.34 11.59 29.54
CA CYS A 540 11.78 11.80 29.50
C CYS A 540 12.21 13.09 30.24
N HIS A 541 11.45 14.17 30.06
CA HIS A 541 11.73 15.51 30.60
C HIS A 541 11.15 15.67 32.01
N ASN A 542 11.65 14.86 32.94
CA ASN A 542 11.34 14.97 34.37
C ASN A 542 12.63 14.85 35.19
N ASP A 543 12.56 15.21 36.47
CA ASP A 543 13.75 15.29 37.35
C ASP A 543 14.55 13.98 37.43
N ASN A 544 13.90 12.83 37.23
CA ASN A 544 14.52 11.49 37.29
C ASN A 544 14.66 10.83 35.92
N GLY A 545 14.26 11.49 34.83
CA GLY A 545 14.35 10.96 33.47
C GLY A 545 15.70 11.27 32.84
N MET A 546 16.02 10.63 31.70
CA MET A 546 17.29 10.91 30.98
C MET A 546 17.44 12.34 30.47
N ALA A 547 16.33 13.09 30.35
CA ALA A 547 16.36 14.50 30.00
C ALA A 547 16.24 15.42 31.23
N SER A 548 16.61 14.95 32.42
CA SER A 548 16.58 15.70 33.70
C SER A 548 17.34 17.03 33.66
N LYS A 549 18.33 17.17 32.79
CA LYS A 549 19.07 18.44 32.57
C LYS A 549 18.25 19.50 31.82
N LYS A 550 17.14 19.14 31.19
CA LYS A 550 16.29 20.01 30.35
C LYS A 550 14.80 19.89 30.74
N VAL A 551 14.52 19.91 32.04
CA VAL A 551 13.16 19.86 32.59
C VAL A 551 12.50 21.24 32.54
N ILE A 552 11.23 21.27 32.13
CA ILE A 552 10.38 22.45 32.26
C ILE A 552 9.67 22.33 33.60
N LYS A 553 10.09 23.13 34.59
CA LYS A 553 9.51 23.13 35.95
C LYS A 553 8.21 23.94 35.99
N ASP A 554 8.09 24.94 35.13
CA ASP A 554 6.96 25.84 35.12
C ASP A 554 6.62 26.31 33.70
N TYR A 555 5.39 26.00 33.26
CA TYR A 555 4.80 26.46 32.02
C TYR A 555 4.34 27.91 32.21
N SER A 556 5.26 28.85 31.98
CA SER A 556 4.95 30.27 32.17
C SER A 556 3.90 30.71 31.16
N HIS A 557 4.02 30.27 29.90
CA HIS A 557 2.96 30.40 28.91
C HIS A 557 1.90 29.28 29.07
N PRO A 558 0.59 29.60 28.95
CA PRO A 558 -0.46 28.60 29.04
C PRO A 558 -0.33 27.46 28.02
N VAL A 559 -0.58 26.23 28.49
CA VAL A 559 -0.74 25.00 27.69
C VAL A 559 -2.03 24.29 28.13
N ASN A 560 -2.51 23.31 27.35
CA ASN A 560 -3.80 22.65 27.57
C ASN A 560 -5.00 23.62 27.51
N ILE A 561 -4.94 24.58 26.58
CA ILE A 561 -6.03 25.53 26.31
C ILE A 561 -6.35 25.55 24.81
N SER A 562 -7.60 25.81 24.44
CA SER A 562 -7.98 26.01 23.04
C SER A 562 -7.72 27.45 22.61
N PRO A 563 -6.95 27.69 21.52
CA PRO A 563 -6.80 29.04 20.96
C PRO A 563 -8.14 29.63 20.51
N SER A 564 -9.06 28.81 20.00
CA SER A 564 -10.36 29.25 19.49
C SER A 564 -11.25 29.87 20.57
N GLU A 565 -11.25 29.29 21.78
CA GLU A 565 -11.93 29.82 22.98
C GLU A 565 -11.36 31.18 23.43
N LYS A 566 -10.14 31.52 22.98
CA LYS A 566 -9.51 32.82 23.21
C LYS A 566 -9.66 33.76 22.00
N HIS A 567 -10.52 33.42 21.04
CA HIS A 567 -10.71 34.14 19.78
C HIS A 567 -9.41 34.25 18.95
N LEU A 568 -8.53 33.25 19.06
CA LEU A 568 -7.31 33.15 18.27
C LEU A 568 -7.47 32.10 17.18
N SER A 569 -6.89 32.36 16.02
CA SER A 569 -6.76 31.39 14.93
C SER A 569 -5.31 30.95 14.81
N THR A 570 -5.06 29.68 14.48
CA THR A 570 -3.71 29.15 14.28
C THR A 570 -3.66 28.18 13.11
N THR A 571 -2.50 28.05 12.49
CA THR A 571 -2.18 26.99 11.53
C THR A 571 -1.28 25.91 12.13
N LEU A 572 -0.89 26.04 13.40
CA LEU A 572 -0.11 25.06 14.12
C LEU A 572 -1.00 23.89 14.57
N PRO A 573 -0.44 22.68 14.74
CA PRO A 573 -1.22 21.52 15.14
C PRO A 573 -1.74 21.67 16.57
N LEU A 574 -3.03 21.42 16.75
CA LEU A 574 -3.72 21.32 18.04
C LEU A 574 -4.12 19.88 18.28
N PHE A 575 -4.22 19.48 19.54
CA PHE A 575 -4.34 18.06 19.89
C PHE A 575 -5.56 17.78 20.78
N ASP A 576 -6.20 16.64 20.56
CA ASP A 576 -7.20 16.09 21.47
C ASP A 576 -6.54 15.38 22.67
N LYS A 577 -7.35 14.86 23.59
CA LYS A 577 -6.88 14.15 24.79
C LYS A 577 -6.03 12.90 24.50
N ASN A 578 -6.27 12.23 23.37
CA ASN A 578 -5.55 11.04 22.94
C ASN A 578 -4.29 11.40 22.13
N GLY A 579 -4.06 12.68 21.91
CA GLY A 579 -2.96 13.17 21.10
C GLY A 579 -3.25 13.22 19.60
N LYS A 580 -4.49 13.12 19.15
CA LYS A 580 -4.81 13.29 17.72
C LYS A 580 -4.93 14.75 17.32
N VAL A 581 -4.59 15.12 16.08
CA VAL A 581 -4.72 16.49 15.59
C VAL A 581 -6.20 16.73 15.43
N ALA A 582 -6.67 17.77 16.08
CA ALA A 582 -8.05 18.17 16.04
C ALA A 582 -8.09 19.68 15.83
N LYS A 583 -8.95 20.14 14.91
CA LYS A 583 -9.12 21.57 14.63
C LYS A 583 -9.52 22.35 15.88
N ASP A 584 -10.37 21.74 16.72
CA ASP A 584 -10.86 22.30 17.98
C ASP A 584 -10.08 21.77 19.19
N GLY A 585 -8.88 21.21 18.96
CA GLY A 585 -8.01 20.69 20.00
C GLY A 585 -7.39 21.79 20.88
N VAL A 586 -6.53 21.36 21.79
CA VAL A 586 -5.79 22.24 22.69
C VAL A 586 -4.32 22.37 22.29
N MET A 587 -3.71 23.47 22.70
CA MET A 587 -2.28 23.69 22.55
C MET A 587 -1.48 22.78 23.49
N ALA A 588 -0.48 22.10 22.96
CA ALA A 588 0.45 21.25 23.72
C ALA A 588 1.91 21.58 23.37
N CYS A 589 2.88 20.95 24.03
CA CYS A 589 4.31 21.15 23.72
C CYS A 589 4.61 20.95 22.22
N GLN A 590 3.97 19.93 21.60
CA GLN A 590 4.12 19.64 20.18
C GLN A 590 3.44 20.64 19.25
N THR A 591 2.67 21.61 19.74
CA THR A 591 2.13 22.71 18.91
C THR A 591 3.26 23.62 18.44
N CYS A 592 4.23 23.90 19.32
CA CYS A 592 5.39 24.72 19.01
C CYS A 592 6.62 23.89 18.60
N HIS A 593 6.79 22.72 19.23
CA HIS A 593 7.95 21.85 19.00
C HIS A 593 7.63 20.65 18.08
N ASP A 594 8.56 20.29 17.19
CA ASP A 594 8.60 19.01 16.49
C ASP A 594 9.88 18.26 16.89
N PRO A 595 9.78 17.16 17.66
CA PRO A 595 10.96 16.45 18.14
C PRO A 595 11.86 15.89 17.01
N HIS A 596 11.37 15.85 15.78
CA HIS A 596 12.12 15.38 14.61
C HIS A 596 12.81 16.49 13.83
N ARG A 597 12.62 17.77 14.17
CA ARG A 597 13.15 18.90 13.39
C ARG A 597 13.87 19.88 14.30
N TRP A 598 15.20 19.85 14.33
CA TRP A 598 16.02 20.77 15.14
C TRP A 598 15.80 22.26 14.80
N ASP A 599 15.82 22.61 13.51
CA ASP A 599 15.72 23.97 12.99
C ASP A 599 14.51 24.10 12.03
N PRO A 600 13.64 25.12 12.19
CA PRO A 600 12.45 25.32 11.35
C PRO A 600 12.77 25.72 9.91
N LEU A 601 13.94 26.30 9.64
CA LEU A 601 14.36 26.86 8.34
C LEU A 601 15.33 25.94 7.59
N LYS A 602 16.00 25.02 8.28
CA LYS A 602 17.08 24.18 7.71
C LYS A 602 16.94 22.71 8.08
N ILE A 603 17.26 21.84 7.14
CA ILE A 603 17.47 20.41 7.42
C ILE A 603 18.98 20.22 7.66
N ILE A 604 19.35 20.00 8.91
CA ILE A 604 20.75 19.75 9.30
C ILE A 604 21.01 18.25 9.25
N LYS A 605 21.99 17.83 8.46
CA LYS A 605 22.40 16.42 8.35
C LYS A 605 23.70 16.16 9.12
N GLU A 606 24.53 17.19 9.25
CA GLU A 606 25.79 17.17 9.96
C GLU A 606 25.60 17.05 11.47
N GLU A 607 26.71 16.80 12.18
CA GLU A 607 26.70 16.69 13.62
C GLU A 607 26.44 18.05 14.31
N HIS A 608 25.33 18.14 15.04
CA HIS A 608 24.91 19.35 15.77
C HIS A 608 24.53 19.05 17.23
N PHE A 609 24.84 17.86 17.74
CA PHE A 609 24.56 17.45 19.12
C PHE A 609 25.18 18.37 20.18
N LYS A 610 26.33 18.99 19.89
CA LYS A 610 27.00 19.91 20.83
C LYS A 610 26.38 21.31 20.85
N GLU A 611 25.55 21.64 19.86
CA GLU A 611 24.87 22.92 19.79
C GLU A 611 23.80 22.99 20.91
N GLU A 612 23.80 24.08 21.66
CA GLU A 612 22.75 24.35 22.64
C GLU A 612 21.60 25.11 21.98
N GLY A 613 20.39 24.68 22.32
CA GLY A 613 19.18 25.22 21.73
C GLY A 613 18.88 26.66 22.17
N ASN A 614 18.46 27.50 21.24
CA ASN A 614 17.97 28.86 21.44
C ASN A 614 16.65 29.11 20.64
N SER A 615 16.23 30.37 20.50
CA SER A 615 15.00 30.77 19.79
C SER A 615 15.02 30.60 18.27
N GLN A 616 16.16 30.27 17.66
CA GLN A 616 16.26 30.00 16.22
C GLN A 616 16.08 28.52 15.91
N ASN A 617 16.45 27.65 16.86
CA ASN A 617 16.42 26.19 16.76
C ASN A 617 15.66 25.62 17.98
N SER A 618 16.12 24.55 18.65
CA SER A 618 15.40 23.92 19.78
C SER A 618 14.12 23.20 19.39
N PHE A 619 14.17 22.51 18.27
CA PHE A 619 13.07 21.67 17.81
C PHE A 619 11.81 22.45 17.39
N LEU A 620 11.93 23.70 16.93
CA LEU A 620 10.77 24.55 16.63
C LEU A 620 10.12 24.20 15.27
N ARG A 621 8.79 24.32 15.20
CA ARG A 621 8.03 24.12 13.95
C ARG A 621 8.12 25.29 12.98
N GLN A 622 8.22 26.50 13.52
CA GLN A 622 8.27 27.75 12.78
C GLN A 622 9.40 28.62 13.34
N GLU A 623 9.90 29.51 12.49
CA GLU A 623 10.88 30.52 12.87
C GLU A 623 10.35 31.38 14.03
N ASN A 624 11.17 31.57 15.07
CA ASN A 624 10.86 32.45 16.19
C ASN A 624 11.88 33.60 16.34
N SER A 625 13.04 33.49 15.69
CA SER A 625 14.06 34.53 15.58
C SER A 625 14.82 34.33 14.26
N PRO A 626 15.21 35.41 13.53
CA PRO A 626 14.97 36.82 13.85
C PRO A 626 13.51 37.26 13.65
N SER A 627 12.71 36.54 12.87
CA SER A 627 11.28 36.87 12.70
C SER A 627 10.41 36.07 13.68
N PRO A 628 9.44 36.70 14.39
CA PRO A 628 8.63 36.05 15.43
C PRO A 628 7.45 35.25 14.84
N LYS A 629 7.63 34.55 13.71
CA LYS A 629 6.54 33.87 12.97
C LYS A 629 5.77 32.87 13.82
N LEU A 630 6.47 32.16 14.72
CA LEU A 630 5.86 31.22 15.66
C LEU A 630 4.82 31.89 16.56
N CYS A 631 5.18 33.02 17.18
CA CYS A 631 4.27 33.78 18.03
C CYS A 631 3.19 34.48 17.21
N GLU A 632 3.57 35.10 16.09
CA GLU A 632 2.68 35.80 15.15
C GLU A 632 1.54 34.90 14.66
N ASN A 633 1.76 33.59 14.57
CA ASN A 633 0.75 32.63 14.15
C ASN A 633 -0.55 32.76 14.94
N CYS A 634 -0.45 32.98 16.25
CA CYS A 634 -1.57 33.22 17.16
C CYS A 634 -1.71 34.70 17.56
N HIS A 635 -0.59 35.40 17.77
CA HIS A 635 -0.51 36.77 18.31
C HIS A 635 -0.20 37.79 17.21
N ARG A 636 -1.03 37.82 16.16
CA ARG A 636 -0.81 38.66 14.96
C ARG A 636 -0.68 40.14 15.28
N ASP A 637 -1.55 40.66 16.12
CA ASP A 637 -1.55 42.09 16.47
C ASP A 637 -0.35 42.48 17.34
N GLN A 638 0.15 41.54 18.16
CA GLN A 638 1.34 41.79 18.98
C GLN A 638 2.63 41.72 18.15
N ALA A 639 2.60 41.01 17.01
CA ALA A 639 3.76 40.86 16.13
C ALA A 639 4.12 42.15 15.37
N TYR A 640 3.31 43.21 15.43
CA TYR A 640 3.67 44.52 14.88
C TYR A 640 4.87 45.17 15.59
N VAL A 641 5.29 44.63 16.74
CA VAL A 641 6.52 45.05 17.44
C VAL A 641 7.78 44.74 16.61
N ASP A 642 7.71 43.74 15.73
CA ASP A 642 8.79 43.34 14.83
C ASP A 642 9.31 44.56 14.06
N LYS A 643 10.63 44.77 14.09
CA LYS A 643 11.34 45.89 13.43
C LYS A 643 10.99 47.30 13.92
N THR A 644 10.32 47.44 15.07
CA THR A 644 10.11 48.74 15.73
C THR A 644 11.26 49.05 16.70
N ASP A 645 11.21 50.20 17.38
CA ASP A 645 12.23 50.57 18.36
C ASP A 645 12.28 49.64 19.59
N HIS A 646 11.19 48.91 19.87
CA HIS A 646 11.14 47.87 20.90
C HIS A 646 11.61 46.50 20.39
N ASP A 647 11.95 46.38 19.10
CA ASP A 647 12.67 45.22 18.61
C ASP A 647 14.15 45.34 18.97
N MET A 648 14.50 44.76 20.11
CA MET A 648 15.86 44.86 20.66
C MET A 648 16.90 44.08 19.84
N LEU A 649 16.50 43.30 18.83
CA LEU A 649 17.44 42.82 17.80
C LEU A 649 18.08 43.99 17.03
N VAL A 650 17.36 45.11 16.91
CA VAL A 650 17.80 46.33 16.23
C VAL A 650 18.40 47.31 17.22
N THR A 651 17.70 47.60 18.32
CA THR A 651 18.03 48.75 19.19
C THR A 651 18.98 48.42 20.33
N ALA A 652 19.04 47.16 20.79
CA ALA A 652 19.84 46.76 21.94
C ALA A 652 20.33 45.29 21.85
N PRO A 653 21.07 44.90 20.81
CA PRO A 653 21.37 43.50 20.48
C PRO A 653 22.24 42.76 21.52
N SER A 654 22.93 43.49 22.39
CA SER A 654 23.77 42.94 23.47
C SER A 654 23.09 42.87 24.83
N GLU A 655 21.90 43.43 24.98
CA GLU A 655 21.17 43.43 26.25
C GLU A 655 20.78 42.00 26.65
N LYS A 656 20.63 41.73 27.95
CA LYS A 656 20.27 40.40 28.42
C LYS A 656 18.98 40.44 29.23
N ASN A 657 18.10 39.48 28.98
CA ASN A 657 16.95 39.25 29.83
C ASN A 657 17.38 38.67 31.21
N ILE A 658 16.44 38.51 32.15
CA ILE A 658 16.73 38.06 33.53
C ILE A 658 17.30 36.63 33.65
N ILE A 659 17.31 35.87 32.56
CA ILE A 659 17.93 34.54 32.49
C ILE A 659 19.23 34.53 31.65
N GLY A 660 19.72 35.71 31.26
CA GLY A 660 21.02 35.90 30.64
C GLY A 660 21.05 35.75 29.11
N GLN A 661 19.90 35.69 28.44
CA GLN A 661 19.81 35.55 26.99
C GLN A 661 19.81 36.91 26.29
N THR A 662 20.54 37.00 25.19
CA THR A 662 20.51 38.14 24.26
C THR A 662 19.26 38.14 23.38
N PRO A 663 18.90 39.25 22.71
CA PRO A 663 17.88 39.29 21.67
C PRO A 663 18.08 38.24 20.57
N ALA A 664 19.32 38.00 20.13
CA ALA A 664 19.59 36.98 19.12
C ALA A 664 19.27 35.55 19.60
N GLU A 665 19.45 35.29 20.89
CA GLU A 665 19.19 33.98 21.50
C GLU A 665 17.73 33.79 21.91
N SER A 666 17.02 34.85 22.30
CA SER A 666 15.63 34.78 22.80
C SER A 666 14.57 35.20 21.77
N GLY A 667 14.96 35.93 20.72
CA GLY A 667 14.07 36.48 19.69
C GLY A 667 13.32 37.73 20.16
N THR A 668 12.66 38.43 19.24
CA THR A 668 11.95 39.70 19.51
C THR A 668 11.00 39.61 20.71
N CYS A 669 10.24 38.52 20.80
CA CYS A 669 9.30 38.32 21.92
C CYS A 669 10.01 37.90 23.21
N GLY A 670 11.06 37.07 23.13
CA GLY A 670 11.72 36.45 24.28
C GLY A 670 12.56 37.41 25.14
N VAL A 671 12.87 38.58 24.60
CA VAL A 671 13.47 39.67 25.37
C VAL A 671 12.51 40.21 26.43
N CYS A 672 11.19 40.14 26.18
CA CYS A 672 10.16 40.64 27.08
C CYS A 672 9.30 39.51 27.71
N HIS A 673 9.14 38.37 27.02
CA HIS A 673 8.24 37.29 27.40
C HIS A 673 8.96 35.93 27.49
N LEU A 674 9.11 35.40 28.71
CA LEU A 674 9.64 34.05 28.95
C LEU A 674 8.52 33.02 29.01
N VAL A 675 8.49 32.13 28.01
CA VAL A 675 7.44 31.08 27.90
C VAL A 675 7.73 29.85 28.76
N HIS A 676 9.00 29.61 29.10
CA HIS A 676 9.45 28.49 29.92
C HIS A 676 10.22 28.99 31.14
N ASN A 677 9.96 28.40 32.32
CA ASN A 677 10.73 28.63 33.55
C ASN A 677 10.89 30.13 33.91
N GLY A 678 9.93 30.97 33.52
CA GLY A 678 9.91 32.40 33.83
C GLY A 678 9.70 32.62 35.33
N LYS A 679 10.62 33.38 35.94
CA LYS A 679 10.56 33.72 37.37
C LYS A 679 9.43 34.69 37.71
N ILE A 680 9.08 35.56 36.75
CA ILE A 680 8.08 36.60 36.91
C ILE A 680 6.86 36.24 36.06
N LYS A 681 5.70 36.05 36.71
CA LYS A 681 4.48 35.58 36.05
C LYS A 681 3.67 36.68 35.40
N VAL A 682 3.73 37.90 35.93
CA VAL A 682 2.97 39.02 35.38
C VAL A 682 3.37 39.22 33.91
N LYS A 683 2.42 39.04 32.99
CA LYS A 683 2.63 39.16 31.53
C LYS A 683 3.85 38.40 30.98
N LEU A 684 4.26 37.29 31.61
CA LEU A 684 5.45 36.52 31.24
C LEU A 684 6.78 37.31 31.31
N TRP A 685 6.83 38.36 32.12
CA TRP A 685 7.89 39.37 32.06
C TRP A 685 9.31 38.79 32.18
N ALA A 686 10.16 39.17 31.23
CA ALA A 686 11.53 38.68 31.08
C ALA A 686 12.59 39.68 31.55
N GLN A 687 12.20 40.86 32.02
CA GLN A 687 13.10 41.92 32.46
C GLN A 687 12.97 42.15 33.97
N GLY A 688 13.82 43.02 34.51
CA GLY A 688 13.70 43.49 35.90
C GLY A 688 12.50 44.41 36.12
N PHE A 689 12.38 44.94 37.33
CA PHE A 689 11.43 46.01 37.66
C PHE A 689 12.23 47.26 38.05
N GLY A 690 11.89 48.41 37.46
CA GLY A 690 12.37 49.72 37.89
C GLY A 690 11.51 50.32 39.00
N GLU A 691 11.66 51.62 39.23
CA GLU A 691 10.81 52.37 40.16
C GLU A 691 9.46 52.73 39.52
N GLY A 692 8.41 52.85 40.32
CA GLY A 692 7.10 53.30 39.83
C GLY A 692 5.96 53.04 40.80
N PRO A 693 4.83 53.74 40.64
CA PRO A 693 3.69 53.57 41.52
C PRO A 693 2.94 52.26 41.26
N SER A 694 2.91 51.75 40.03
CA SER A 694 2.28 50.46 39.70
C SER A 694 3.26 49.46 39.12
N ILE A 695 2.94 48.16 39.20
CA ILE A 695 3.75 47.11 38.58
C ILE A 695 3.91 47.32 37.06
N MET A 696 2.90 47.91 36.39
CA MET A 696 2.96 48.22 34.97
C MET A 696 3.97 49.33 34.64
N ASP A 697 4.09 50.34 35.50
CA ASP A 697 5.09 51.41 35.35
C ASP A 697 6.49 50.88 35.67
N MET A 698 6.63 50.06 36.72
CA MET A 698 7.89 49.42 37.08
C MET A 698 8.44 48.56 35.94
N MET A 699 7.59 47.87 35.17
CA MET A 699 8.02 47.13 33.97
C MET A 699 8.66 48.06 32.92
N CYS A 700 8.02 49.20 32.62
CA CYS A 700 8.53 50.14 31.61
C CYS A 700 9.82 50.80 32.09
N ASN A 701 9.86 51.23 33.35
CA ASN A 701 10.99 51.94 33.94
C ASN A 701 12.21 51.05 34.20
N ALA A 702 12.06 49.72 34.13
CA ALA A 702 13.22 48.82 34.13
C ALA A 702 14.15 49.12 32.94
N CYS A 703 13.58 49.40 31.77
CA CYS A 703 14.33 49.78 30.58
C CYS A 703 14.45 51.30 30.43
N HIS A 704 13.40 52.06 30.76
CA HIS A 704 13.37 53.52 30.68
C HIS A 704 13.81 54.18 32.00
N SER A 705 15.06 53.93 32.39
CA SER A 705 15.72 54.57 33.53
C SER A 705 17.13 55.02 33.15
N GLU A 706 17.80 55.81 34.01
CA GLU A 706 19.13 56.35 33.73
C GLU A 706 20.16 55.27 33.35
N ASN A 707 20.01 54.08 33.94
CA ASN A 707 20.88 52.92 33.73
C ASN A 707 20.27 51.87 32.79
N GLY A 708 19.03 52.05 32.35
CA GLY A 708 18.34 51.11 31.46
C GLY A 708 18.67 51.32 29.98
N VAL A 709 18.33 50.34 29.15
CA VAL A 709 18.57 50.38 27.71
C VAL A 709 17.83 51.51 26.97
N GLY A 710 16.71 51.95 27.53
CA GLY A 710 15.88 53.04 27.02
C GLY A 710 16.23 54.41 27.61
N LYS A 711 17.43 54.60 28.21
CA LYS A 711 17.82 55.85 28.90
C LYS A 711 17.72 57.13 28.05
N SER A 712 17.82 57.01 26.73
CA SER A 712 17.66 58.15 25.80
C SER A 712 16.20 58.56 25.58
N LYS A 713 15.24 57.78 26.09
CA LYS A 713 13.80 57.93 25.91
C LYS A 713 13.04 57.88 27.24
N ILE A 714 13.61 58.47 28.29
CA ILE A 714 12.93 58.65 29.58
C ILE A 714 12.02 59.88 29.46
N PRO A 715 10.69 59.79 29.70
CA PRO A 715 9.84 60.96 29.63
C PRO A 715 10.18 61.95 30.76
N GLN A 716 10.32 63.24 30.42
CA GLN A 716 10.67 64.29 31.40
C GLN A 716 9.57 64.58 32.42
N ILE A 717 8.30 64.33 32.07
CA ILE A 717 7.15 64.53 32.96
C ILE A 717 6.21 63.35 32.77
N VAL A 718 5.95 62.61 33.86
CA VAL A 718 5.01 61.48 33.91
C VAL A 718 4.11 61.67 35.12
N THR A 719 3.07 62.49 34.97
CA THR A 719 2.19 62.83 36.09
C THR A 719 0.73 62.73 35.68
N HIS A 720 -0.03 61.89 36.37
CA HIS A 720 -1.48 61.99 36.49
C HIS A 720 -1.81 61.96 37.99
N PRO A 721 -2.78 62.75 38.51
CA PRO A 721 -3.09 62.74 39.92
C PRO A 721 -3.48 61.33 40.43
N ASP A 722 -2.91 60.95 41.58
CA ASP A 722 -3.31 59.74 42.31
C ASP A 722 -4.70 59.94 42.96
N ASN A 723 -5.42 58.84 43.18
CA ASN A 723 -6.73 58.78 43.86
C ASN A 723 -7.88 59.50 43.13
N MET A 724 -7.73 59.79 41.85
CA MET A 724 -8.86 60.15 40.99
C MET A 724 -9.63 58.86 40.66
N LEU A 725 -10.96 58.88 40.83
CA LEU A 725 -11.81 57.74 40.44
C LEU A 725 -11.94 57.72 38.90
N ILE A 726 -10.97 57.11 38.23
CA ILE A 726 -11.01 56.93 36.78
C ILE A 726 -11.70 55.60 36.50
N THR A 727 -12.78 55.65 35.73
CA THR A 727 -13.44 54.47 35.18
C THR A 727 -13.33 54.50 33.67
N ASN A 728 -13.12 53.32 33.08
CA ASN A 728 -13.10 53.12 31.65
C ASN A 728 -14.33 52.31 31.18
N ALA A 729 -15.44 52.36 31.91
CA ALA A 729 -16.67 51.67 31.53
C ALA A 729 -17.08 52.05 30.10
N GLY A 730 -17.23 51.06 29.20
CA GLY A 730 -17.54 51.27 27.78
C GLY A 730 -16.31 51.59 26.90
N ARG A 731 -15.12 51.71 27.51
CA ARG A 731 -13.80 51.79 26.87
C ARG A 731 -12.90 50.61 27.27
N ASP A 732 -13.37 49.70 28.11
CA ASP A 732 -12.67 48.48 28.54
C ASP A 732 -12.87 47.28 27.59
N ILE A 733 -13.62 47.48 26.50
CA ILE A 733 -13.91 46.46 25.50
C ILE A 733 -12.74 46.36 24.50
N LYS A 734 -11.95 45.29 24.62
CA LYS A 734 -10.82 45.03 23.72
C LYS A 734 -11.30 44.94 22.26
N GLY A 735 -10.63 45.67 21.36
CA GLY A 735 -10.95 45.72 19.94
C GLY A 735 -11.95 46.83 19.56
N SER A 736 -12.55 47.51 20.54
CA SER A 736 -13.31 48.74 20.29
C SER A 736 -12.39 49.88 19.82
N PRO A 737 -12.82 50.76 18.90
CA PRO A 737 -12.02 51.91 18.46
C PRO A 737 -11.55 52.80 19.62
N ASN A 738 -12.35 52.91 20.67
CA ASN A 738 -12.09 53.75 21.84
C ASN A 738 -11.45 53.00 23.02
N TYR A 739 -10.85 51.82 22.79
CA TYR A 739 -10.33 50.95 23.84
C TYR A 739 -9.22 51.63 24.68
N PHE A 740 -9.44 51.73 25.99
CA PHE A 740 -8.56 52.36 26.95
C PHE A 740 -8.46 51.50 28.22
N PRO A 741 -7.38 50.71 28.40
CA PRO A 741 -7.26 49.80 29.54
C PRO A 741 -6.74 50.51 30.80
N LEU A 742 -7.34 50.19 31.94
CA LEU A 742 -6.78 50.46 33.26
C LEU A 742 -6.25 49.17 33.87
N PHE A 743 -5.30 49.32 34.80
CA PHE A 743 -4.61 48.18 35.41
C PHE A 743 -4.61 48.30 36.93
N ASP A 744 -4.77 47.16 37.59
CA ASP A 744 -4.60 47.07 39.04
C ASP A 744 -3.13 47.32 39.43
N LYS A 745 -2.93 48.14 40.47
CA LYS A 745 -1.61 48.67 40.87
C LYS A 745 -0.63 47.56 41.26
N GLY A 746 -1.11 46.52 41.95
CA GLY A 746 -0.26 45.43 42.47
C GLY A 746 -0.12 44.26 41.52
N THR A 747 -1.20 43.87 40.84
CA THR A 747 -1.23 42.65 40.02
C THR A 747 -0.99 42.90 38.53
N GLY A 748 -1.19 44.13 38.03
CA GLY A 748 -1.09 44.43 36.59
C GLY A 748 -2.20 43.79 35.75
N SER A 749 -3.25 43.27 36.40
CA SER A 749 -4.45 42.75 35.75
C SER A 749 -5.31 43.90 35.23
N LEU A 750 -6.13 43.66 34.20
CA LEU A 750 -7.09 44.67 33.74
C LEU A 750 -8.08 44.99 34.86
N ALA A 751 -8.39 46.28 35.02
CA ALA A 751 -9.36 46.77 35.98
C ALA A 751 -10.33 47.74 35.28
N SER A 752 -11.57 47.82 35.77
CA SER A 752 -12.57 48.78 35.26
C SER A 752 -12.53 50.13 35.98
N VAL A 753 -11.81 50.20 37.10
CA VAL A 753 -11.56 51.38 37.92
C VAL A 753 -10.11 51.32 38.40
N GLY A 754 -9.37 52.40 38.28
CA GLY A 754 -7.97 52.45 38.71
C GLY A 754 -7.24 53.72 38.28
N ASN A 755 -5.91 53.71 38.37
CA ASN A 755 -5.07 54.81 37.91
C ASN A 755 -4.59 54.57 36.47
N ILE A 756 -4.26 55.65 35.76
CA ILE A 756 -3.58 55.59 34.46
C ILE A 756 -2.13 55.14 34.70
N SER A 757 -1.67 54.17 33.91
CA SER A 757 -0.27 53.73 33.87
C SER A 757 0.28 53.86 32.46
N CYS A 758 1.59 53.72 32.28
CA CYS A 758 2.23 53.79 30.95
C CYS A 758 1.46 53.00 29.84
N PRO A 759 1.07 51.72 30.04
CA PRO A 759 0.35 50.95 29.01
C PRO A 759 -1.12 51.34 28.83
N SER A 760 -1.71 52.20 29.67
CA SER A 760 -3.03 52.76 29.39
C SER A 760 -2.98 53.61 28.13
N CYS A 761 -1.96 54.47 28.03
CA CYS A 761 -1.74 55.35 26.88
C CYS A 761 -0.90 54.69 25.78
N HIS A 762 0.06 53.82 26.14
CA HIS A 762 0.99 53.21 25.20
C HIS A 762 0.66 51.75 24.87
N ALA A 763 0.80 51.39 23.60
CA ALA A 763 0.75 50.04 23.08
C ALA A 763 2.15 49.63 22.61
N VAL A 764 2.92 48.99 23.48
CA VAL A 764 4.32 48.59 23.22
C VAL A 764 4.53 47.73 21.98
N HIS A 765 3.46 47.11 21.46
CA HIS A 765 3.50 46.25 20.28
C HIS A 765 3.20 46.96 18.97
N GLN A 766 2.83 48.23 18.98
CA GLN A 766 2.37 48.93 17.77
C GLN A 766 2.96 50.32 17.74
N TRP A 767 3.79 50.63 16.74
CA TRP A 767 4.48 51.92 16.65
C TRP A 767 3.52 53.11 16.44
N ASP A 768 2.57 52.97 15.51
CA ASP A 768 1.64 54.02 15.13
C ASP A 768 0.20 53.51 15.23
N PRO A 769 -0.69 54.14 16.02
CA PRO A 769 -2.07 53.66 16.21
C PRO A 769 -2.91 53.69 14.93
N ARG A 770 -2.50 54.44 13.90
CA ARG A 770 -3.22 54.56 12.63
C ARG A 770 -2.96 53.40 11.68
N PHE A 771 -1.83 52.72 11.85
CA PHE A 771 -1.35 51.71 10.92
C PHE A 771 -0.92 50.44 11.66
N ASN A 772 -1.59 49.34 11.35
CA ASN A 772 -1.26 48.01 11.86
C ASN A 772 -0.17 47.39 10.98
N VAL A 773 1.06 47.93 11.11
CA VAL A 773 2.22 47.51 10.31
C VAL A 773 3.46 47.35 11.19
N LYS A 774 4.33 46.43 10.77
CA LYS A 774 5.66 46.24 11.36
C LYS A 774 6.55 47.46 11.09
N GLY A 775 7.58 47.64 11.92
CA GLY A 775 8.50 48.76 11.78
C GLY A 775 9.46 48.62 10.59
N LYS A 776 10.30 49.65 10.40
CA LYS A 776 11.25 49.73 9.27
C LYS A 776 12.59 49.05 9.54
N GLY A 777 12.84 48.60 10.77
CA GLY A 777 14.09 47.94 11.17
C GLY A 777 15.24 48.92 11.37
N ILE A 778 14.92 50.20 11.51
CA ILE A 778 15.83 51.29 11.85
C ILE A 778 15.17 52.11 12.96
N ASN A 779 15.99 52.60 13.89
CA ASN A 779 15.53 53.46 14.97
C ASN A 779 15.06 54.81 14.37
N ILE A 780 13.80 55.17 14.60
CA ILE A 780 13.19 56.38 14.06
C ILE A 780 12.67 57.25 15.20
N GLU A 781 12.94 58.55 15.13
CA GLU A 781 12.45 59.46 16.17
C GLU A 781 10.91 59.53 16.16
N GLY A 782 10.34 59.37 17.35
CA GLY A 782 8.90 59.47 17.58
C GLY A 782 8.37 60.90 17.51
N THR A 783 7.06 61.02 17.39
CA THR A 783 6.29 62.26 17.43
C THR A 783 5.12 62.09 18.40
N SER A 784 4.42 63.18 18.72
CA SER A 784 3.22 63.15 19.55
C SER A 784 2.04 62.36 18.96
N ASN A 785 2.13 61.85 17.72
CA ASN A 785 1.05 61.07 17.08
C ASN A 785 1.43 59.60 16.80
N ASN A 786 2.65 59.18 17.11
CA ASN A 786 3.12 57.80 16.99
C ASN A 786 3.97 57.44 18.24
N SER A 787 5.03 56.64 18.14
CA SER A 787 5.86 56.25 19.29
C SER A 787 5.10 55.42 20.33
N PHE A 788 4.51 54.34 19.86
CA PHE A 788 3.79 53.37 20.68
C PHE A 788 2.53 53.90 21.33
N LEU A 789 1.84 54.88 20.74
CA LEU A 789 0.54 55.32 21.23
C LEU A 789 -0.54 54.27 20.94
N ARG A 790 -1.42 54.04 21.91
CA ARG A 790 -2.58 53.15 21.75
C ARG A 790 -3.61 53.73 20.80
N HIS A 791 -3.81 55.04 20.84
CA HIS A 791 -4.79 55.73 20.02
C HIS A 791 -4.44 57.21 19.80
N GLN A 792 -5.13 57.84 18.85
CA GLN A 792 -4.98 59.28 18.63
C GLN A 792 -5.66 60.06 19.77
N THR A 793 -5.07 61.18 20.15
CA THR A 793 -5.44 61.93 21.37
C THR A 793 -6.92 62.30 21.48
N TYR A 794 -7.57 62.65 20.37
CA TYR A 794 -8.96 63.10 20.35
C TYR A 794 -9.97 61.97 20.64
N ASP A 795 -9.53 60.71 20.56
CA ASP A 795 -10.36 59.54 20.81
C ASP A 795 -10.07 58.89 22.19
N LEU A 796 -9.11 59.44 22.96
CA LEU A 796 -8.74 58.94 24.28
C LEU A 796 -9.75 59.36 25.37
N LEU A 797 -9.75 58.62 26.49
CA LEU A 797 -10.54 58.91 27.70
C LEU A 797 -10.33 60.33 28.24
N CYS A 798 -9.21 60.99 27.89
CA CYS A 798 -8.90 62.34 28.34
C CYS A 798 -9.98 63.38 27.98
N VAL A 799 -10.62 63.24 26.82
CA VAL A 799 -11.68 64.16 26.36
C VAL A 799 -12.90 64.08 27.27
N ASP A 800 -13.18 62.91 27.86
CA ASP A 800 -14.33 62.70 28.74
C ASP A 800 -14.21 63.54 30.03
N CYS A 801 -12.99 63.79 30.49
CA CYS A 801 -12.71 64.58 31.70
C CYS A 801 -12.28 66.03 31.42
N HIS A 802 -11.52 66.26 30.34
CA HIS A 802 -10.91 67.57 30.05
C HIS A 802 -11.54 68.30 28.86
N GLY A 803 -12.51 67.71 28.17
CA GLY A 803 -13.13 68.32 26.98
C GLY A 803 -12.10 68.68 25.91
N LEU A 804 -12.25 69.85 25.28
CA LEU A 804 -11.35 70.33 24.22
C LEU A 804 -9.91 70.60 24.70
N ASP A 805 -9.69 70.78 26.01
CA ASP A 805 -8.36 71.01 26.58
C ASP A 805 -7.49 69.75 26.56
N ALA A 806 -8.07 68.57 26.37
CA ALA A 806 -7.37 67.28 26.36
C ALA A 806 -6.20 67.27 25.36
N LEU A 807 -6.39 67.85 24.17
CA LEU A 807 -5.35 67.89 23.14
C LEU A 807 -4.17 68.78 23.54
N PHE A 808 -4.44 69.95 24.14
CA PHE A 808 -3.39 70.86 24.60
C PHE A 808 -2.59 70.26 25.75
N ARG A 809 -3.28 69.64 26.71
CA ARG A 809 -2.64 68.93 27.82
C ARG A 809 -1.77 67.79 27.30
N PHE A 810 -2.28 66.94 26.42
CA PHE A 810 -1.51 65.86 25.82
C PHE A 810 -0.26 66.38 25.08
N LYS A 811 -0.39 67.41 24.25
CA LYS A 811 0.76 68.03 23.57
C LYS A 811 1.80 68.58 24.53
N TYR A 812 1.38 69.26 25.60
CA TYR A 812 2.29 69.75 26.65
C TYR A 812 3.15 68.62 27.25
N TYR A 813 2.60 67.42 27.46
CA TYR A 813 3.36 66.29 28.00
C TYR A 813 4.21 65.56 26.95
N HIS A 814 3.80 65.50 25.69
CA HIS A 814 4.49 64.74 24.64
C HIS A 814 5.39 65.56 23.71
N ASP A 815 5.28 66.88 23.73
CA ASP A 815 6.08 67.80 22.92
C ASP A 815 6.81 68.79 23.85
N PRO A 816 8.13 68.64 24.06
CA PRO A 816 8.90 69.57 24.87
C PRO A 816 8.82 71.02 24.38
N GLU A 817 8.61 71.26 23.09
CA GLU A 817 8.50 72.63 22.53
C GLU A 817 7.24 73.35 23.01
N GLU A 818 6.17 72.60 23.31
CA GLU A 818 4.90 73.15 23.82
C GLU A 818 4.96 73.52 25.31
N ARG A 819 6.06 73.20 26.01
CA ARG A 819 6.28 73.58 27.41
C ARG A 819 6.98 74.92 27.57
N VAL A 820 7.57 75.43 26.49
CA VAL A 820 8.24 76.72 26.47
C VAL A 820 7.19 77.78 26.12
N GLU A 821 7.08 78.85 26.92
CA GLU A 821 6.28 80.01 26.52
C GLU A 821 6.82 80.52 25.18
N LYS A 822 6.07 80.30 24.10
CA LYS A 822 6.35 80.93 22.81
C LYS A 822 6.30 82.43 23.04
N ALA A 823 7.47 83.09 22.97
CA ALA A 823 7.57 84.53 23.14
C ALA A 823 6.56 85.22 22.22
N LYS A 824 5.54 85.85 22.80
CA LYS A 824 4.58 86.67 22.06
C LYS A 824 5.33 87.89 21.52
N GLY A 825 5.84 87.80 20.30
CA GLY A 825 6.06 88.99 19.49
C GLY A 825 4.70 89.70 19.32
N PRO A 826 4.66 91.05 19.32
CA PRO A 826 3.40 91.78 19.31
C PRO A 826 2.59 91.44 18.05
N PHE A 827 1.37 90.99 18.28
CA PHE A 827 0.33 90.87 17.26
C PHE A 827 0.01 92.28 16.75
N ILE A 828 0.41 92.60 15.52
CA ILE A 828 -0.07 93.79 14.81
C ILE A 828 -1.29 93.36 13.99
N PRO A 829 -2.51 93.79 14.34
CA PRO A 829 -3.67 93.59 13.50
C PRO A 829 -3.63 94.63 12.37
N GLY A 830 -3.40 94.18 11.15
CA GLY A 830 -3.61 95.00 9.95
C GLY A 830 -5.04 94.85 9.44
N ILE A 831 -5.91 95.82 9.74
CA ILE A 831 -7.17 96.04 9.02
C ILE A 831 -7.02 97.26 8.10
N THR A 832 -6.94 96.94 6.81
CA THR A 832 -7.38 97.63 5.57
C THR A 832 -6.93 99.05 5.21
N ARG A 833 -6.35 99.17 4.00
CA ARG A 833 -7.02 99.75 2.83
C ARG A 833 -6.72 98.96 1.57
#